data_AF-A0A2R7QS27-F1
#
_entry.id   AF-A0A2R7QS27-F1
#
_cell.length_a   1.000
_cell.length_b   1.000
_cell.length_c   1.000
_cell.angle_alpha   90.00
_cell.angle_beta   90.00
_cell.angle_gamma   90.00
#
_symmetry.space_group_name_H-M   'P 1'
#
loop_
_entity.id
_entity.type
_entity.pdbx_description
1 polymer ?
#
loop_
_entity_poly.entity_id
_entity_poly.type
_entity_poly.pdbx_seq_one_letter_code
_entity_poly.pdbx_strand_id
1 'polypeptide(L)'
;MVKQQNGSVVGASLRTPQVRPLAQAIAVMLVAGGVVASATAQQAFSPAWFANKGVQQQNAVQSGRLPNGMPSNLARTDAQAQKARDTLKTSLDNLNTAAQAIAMQQRMQQTARDAARLRAGSVPDGLGEGGLKVDDDALTRGWSNASGPVQASKDGTTTVSIAQTADKAILNWETFNVGRNTVVDFDQQAGWSLLNRVNDPSARPSQILGRIQGQGTVMLVNRNGVVFDGSSQVNVKNLAAAAVNISDAQFRKGLYSDAQGSGFIPTFGNEVATTASSFSHGAARGDVVVERGAQITTHVPASVTDGGGYVLMLGRQVHNHGQITTANGQTTLAAGDAFVIRKGMATDQNQTSTTRGNVVSTLRSPTAAAADSASASGVVSNTGLVQASTGDITLAGHDVRQQGTLLSTTSVHTRGTVHLQNERTDTTGSVLLDQGSTTAIVLDPSATTALDVQRETLVQDSDKVGDGIAHRRDQSLVQINTGGTVAFADSSLTLATGGQIFVDAADSEVRQGARLDVAGYVGVKIAMEANNVQINVQGNEQRDAPLNRDDASLNSKNIWLDRRDLVLVPAGTNGYEADRWYTAGGLLEVGGYLGVTGHGIGEWSAQGGTVQFSGGNVTTARGSSINLSGGALDVQTGYVNLTHLKGADGMLYNASTAPGDLLYTGLYRGFEDTHARWGSTTFYYNPLIAPQRKLENGYTVGRDAGQLIVSTAHAQLQGEVDTTTFQGERQQRARDGALDGYQQAQTSVARQGQLVVGSYLPFYDKDSGQQRFSPAPLVERVTVGEGDSADAGTIALDAAWLNAQAFGGVAVYAHAGIRVDQAVEVAHGGSIALHASDVRINADLRARGGSIALGDMVVQHTATGTPWLDLPISARPGDTLLHQVMVGDNVTLDARGLWTNQWQDPASIAGLPFVDGGSVSLRSTGNVSLGKGSLIDVSSGAAMGVDGDVAGGKGGNVTLAAGQNMGSGVLSLDGSIRAHGVKGGGALNIENGTLVSIGGDIPDAVEHLAAGEASTLPVRLAADVILQPGDIIPLSFAITVTHVSGGKPMPVTVRPEVSSSKP
;
A
#
# COMPACT_ATOMS: atom_id res chain seq x y z
N MET A 1 -34.75 -1.41 31.86
CA MET A 1 -36.10 -1.59 32.46
C MET A 1 -36.54 -3.04 32.29
N VAL A 2 -37.31 -3.54 33.26
CA VAL A 2 -37.55 -4.95 33.58
C VAL A 2 -38.92 -5.44 33.08
N LYS A 3 -39.00 -6.75 32.69
CA LYS A 3 -40.17 -7.67 32.59
C LYS A 3 -41.14 -7.44 31.39
N GLN A 4 -41.80 -8.43 30.78
CA GLN A 4 -42.33 -9.72 31.29
C GLN A 4 -42.30 -10.86 30.25
N GLN A 5 -42.18 -12.08 30.79
CA GLN A 5 -42.55 -13.36 30.18
C GLN A 5 -44.08 -13.53 30.11
N ASN A 6 -44.57 -14.30 29.14
CA ASN A 6 -45.69 -15.21 29.35
C ASN A 6 -45.58 -16.41 28.40
N GLY A 7 -45.44 -17.59 28.99
CA GLY A 7 -45.55 -18.86 28.28
C GLY A 7 -46.97 -19.39 28.33
N SER A 8 -47.36 -20.16 27.31
CA SER A 8 -48.38 -21.20 27.45
C SER A 8 -47.96 -22.40 26.60
N VAL A 9 -48.03 -23.58 27.23
CA VAL A 9 -47.70 -24.89 26.67
C VAL A 9 -49.01 -25.61 26.38
N VAL A 10 -49.16 -26.17 25.17
CA VAL A 10 -50.06 -27.29 24.88
C VAL A 10 -49.31 -28.26 23.98
N GLY A 11 -49.26 -29.53 24.37
CA GLY A 11 -48.39 -30.54 23.79
C GLY A 11 -49.03 -31.50 22.77
N ALA A 12 -48.15 -32.41 22.33
CA ALA A 12 -48.36 -33.69 21.64
C ALA A 12 -48.48 -33.70 20.10
N SER A 13 -47.41 -34.10 19.42
CA SER A 13 -47.27 -35.47 18.87
C SER A 13 -45.96 -35.62 18.09
N LEU A 14 -45.19 -36.65 18.45
CA LEU A 14 -43.98 -37.07 17.74
C LEU A 14 -44.36 -37.72 16.41
N ARG A 15 -44.02 -37.07 15.29
CA ARG A 15 -43.86 -37.72 13.99
C ARG A 15 -42.55 -37.26 13.36
N THR A 16 -41.68 -38.24 13.15
CA THR A 16 -40.39 -38.21 12.47
C THR A 16 -40.50 -37.63 11.05
N PRO A 17 -39.72 -36.59 10.69
CA PRO A 17 -39.37 -36.33 9.30
C PRO A 17 -38.13 -37.17 8.93
N GLN A 18 -38.30 -38.02 7.91
CA GLN A 18 -37.23 -38.79 7.29
C GLN A 18 -36.15 -37.86 6.74
N VAL A 19 -34.94 -37.95 7.27
CA VAL A 19 -33.73 -37.41 6.64
C VAL A 19 -33.31 -38.39 5.55
N ARG A 20 -33.53 -38.03 4.28
CA ARG A 20 -32.87 -38.70 3.16
C ARG A 20 -31.40 -38.26 3.13
N PRO A 21 -30.42 -39.18 3.09
CA PRO A 21 -29.02 -38.84 3.21
C PRO A 21 -28.49 -38.37 1.85
N LEU A 22 -28.03 -37.12 1.79
CA LEU A 22 -27.19 -36.63 0.70
C LEU A 22 -25.81 -36.27 1.27
N ALA A 23 -25.22 -37.25 1.95
CA ALA A 23 -23.84 -37.26 2.39
C ALA A 23 -23.09 -38.28 1.51
N GLN A 24 -22.67 -37.83 0.32
CA GLN A 24 -21.66 -38.46 -0.54
C GLN A 24 -21.45 -37.59 -1.79
N ALA A 25 -20.68 -36.49 -1.67
CA ALA A 25 -20.19 -35.75 -2.85
C ALA A 25 -18.92 -34.89 -2.64
N ILE A 26 -18.25 -34.89 -1.47
CA ILE A 26 -17.10 -33.98 -1.22
C ILE A 26 -15.81 -34.71 -0.79
N ALA A 27 -15.76 -36.05 -0.81
CA ALA A 27 -14.63 -36.80 -0.24
C ALA A 27 -13.75 -37.62 -1.22
N VAL A 28 -13.81 -37.44 -2.55
CA VAL A 28 -13.04 -38.30 -3.49
C VAL A 28 -12.21 -37.56 -4.57
N MET A 29 -12.04 -36.24 -4.54
CA MET A 29 -11.25 -35.53 -5.58
C MET A 29 -9.88 -35.00 -5.13
N LEU A 30 -9.21 -35.64 -4.16
CA LEU A 30 -7.81 -35.30 -3.83
C LEU A 30 -6.89 -36.46 -3.39
N VAL A 31 -7.32 -37.74 -3.44
CA VAL A 31 -6.48 -38.87 -2.96
C VAL A 31 -6.27 -40.03 -3.96
N ALA A 32 -6.88 -40.05 -5.15
CA ALA A 32 -6.63 -41.10 -6.15
C ALA A 32 -5.87 -40.55 -7.37
N GLY A 33 -4.57 -40.30 -7.21
CA GLY A 33 -3.66 -39.88 -8.28
C GLY A 33 -2.56 -40.91 -8.52
N GLY A 34 -2.93 -42.15 -8.83
CA GLY A 34 -1.99 -43.20 -9.19
C GLY A 34 -2.61 -44.12 -10.24
N VAL A 35 -1.99 -44.13 -11.42
CA VAL A 35 -2.18 -45.05 -12.56
C VAL A 35 -3.25 -44.67 -13.62
N VAL A 36 -2.76 -43.98 -14.66
CA VAL A 36 -3.09 -44.02 -16.10
C VAL A 36 -4.55 -43.79 -16.56
N ALA A 37 -4.86 -42.56 -16.96
CA ALA A 37 -5.21 -42.18 -18.35
C ALA A 37 -5.39 -40.66 -18.43
N SER A 38 -4.77 -40.05 -19.44
CA SER A 38 -4.62 -38.60 -19.65
C SER A 38 -5.95 -37.83 -19.71
N ALA A 39 -6.27 -37.10 -18.63
CA ALA A 39 -7.19 -35.97 -18.61
C ALA A 39 -6.55 -34.86 -17.78
N THR A 40 -6.11 -33.80 -18.44
CA THR A 40 -5.43 -32.65 -17.83
C THR A 40 -6.38 -31.91 -16.90
N ALA A 41 -6.00 -31.79 -15.63
CA ALA A 41 -6.62 -30.86 -14.69
C ALA A 41 -6.35 -29.43 -15.20
N GLN A 42 -7.41 -28.64 -15.41
CA GLN A 42 -7.28 -27.26 -15.88
C GLN A 42 -6.61 -26.40 -14.81
N GLN A 43 -5.34 -26.08 -15.04
CA GLN A 43 -4.60 -25.06 -14.32
C GLN A 43 -5.16 -23.68 -14.69
N ALA A 44 -5.45 -22.86 -13.67
CA ALA A 44 -5.69 -21.43 -13.84
C ALA A 44 -4.49 -20.80 -14.58
N PHE A 45 -4.76 -19.87 -15.51
CA PHE A 45 -3.75 -19.12 -16.27
C PHE A 45 -2.94 -19.88 -17.35
N SER A 46 -3.39 -21.05 -17.83
CA SER A 46 -2.75 -21.72 -18.99
C SER A 46 -3.17 -21.13 -20.36
N PRO A 47 -2.34 -21.24 -21.43
CA PRO A 47 -2.73 -20.87 -22.79
C PRO A 47 -4.01 -21.56 -23.27
N ALA A 48 -4.27 -22.79 -22.79
CA ALA A 48 -5.53 -23.51 -23.02
C ALA A 48 -6.71 -22.90 -22.23
N TRP A 49 -6.49 -22.35 -21.03
CA TRP A 49 -7.48 -21.57 -20.28
C TRP A 49 -7.85 -20.28 -21.03
N PHE A 50 -6.89 -19.62 -21.68
CA PHE A 50 -7.12 -18.48 -22.57
C PHE A 50 -7.80 -18.88 -23.89
N ALA A 51 -7.38 -20.00 -24.50
CA ALA A 51 -7.94 -20.48 -25.78
C ALA A 51 -9.38 -21.00 -25.65
N ASN A 52 -9.73 -21.69 -24.56
CA ASN A 52 -11.07 -22.26 -24.37
C ASN A 52 -12.14 -21.18 -24.07
N LYS A 53 -11.72 -19.96 -23.67
CA LYS A 53 -12.61 -18.80 -23.49
C LYS A 53 -12.85 -18.00 -24.78
N GLY A 54 -11.94 -18.06 -25.77
CA GLY A 54 -12.09 -17.36 -27.05
C GLY A 54 -13.13 -17.98 -27.99
N VAL A 55 -13.43 -19.28 -27.84
CA VAL A 55 -14.27 -20.03 -28.81
C VAL A 55 -15.78 -19.77 -28.63
N GLN A 56 -16.24 -19.31 -27.46
CA GLN A 56 -17.65 -18.88 -27.29
C GLN A 56 -17.90 -17.40 -27.63
N GLN A 57 -16.85 -16.58 -27.75
CA GLN A 57 -16.96 -15.15 -28.10
C GLN A 57 -16.93 -14.87 -29.60
N GLN A 58 -16.34 -15.76 -30.42
CA GLN A 58 -16.21 -15.55 -31.87
C GLN A 58 -17.55 -15.53 -32.64
N ASN A 59 -18.62 -16.15 -32.13
CA ASN A 59 -19.91 -16.20 -32.83
C ASN A 59 -20.73 -14.89 -32.71
N ALA A 60 -20.43 -14.01 -31.76
CA ALA A 60 -21.10 -12.70 -31.60
C ALA A 60 -20.37 -11.55 -32.33
N VAL A 61 -19.05 -11.71 -32.54
CA VAL A 61 -18.21 -10.72 -33.24
C VAL A 61 -18.45 -10.75 -34.77
N GLN A 62 -18.86 -11.89 -35.33
CA GLN A 62 -19.05 -12.03 -36.79
C GLN A 62 -20.33 -11.41 -37.36
N SER A 63 -21.39 -11.18 -36.57
CA SER A 63 -22.68 -10.72 -37.09
C SER A 63 -22.95 -9.23 -36.92
N GLY A 64 -22.21 -8.55 -36.04
CA GLY A 64 -22.37 -7.11 -35.77
C GLY A 64 -23.78 -6.71 -35.32
N ARG A 65 -24.64 -7.67 -34.92
CA ARG A 65 -26.05 -7.45 -34.56
C ARG A 65 -26.48 -8.36 -33.43
N LEU A 66 -27.28 -7.82 -32.52
CA LEU A 66 -27.98 -8.56 -31.46
C LEU A 66 -29.10 -9.45 -32.05
N PRO A 67 -29.62 -10.45 -31.30
CA PRO A 67 -30.75 -11.29 -31.71
C PRO A 67 -32.05 -10.53 -32.06
N ASN A 68 -32.11 -9.23 -31.74
CA ASN A 68 -33.22 -8.32 -32.04
C ASN A 68 -32.94 -7.39 -33.25
N GLY A 69 -31.84 -7.60 -34.00
CA GLY A 69 -31.53 -6.86 -35.23
C GLY A 69 -30.87 -5.49 -35.04
N MET A 70 -30.60 -5.05 -33.81
CA MET A 70 -29.90 -3.79 -33.53
C MET A 70 -28.39 -3.89 -33.81
N PRO A 71 -27.74 -2.82 -34.33
CA PRO A 71 -26.29 -2.78 -34.47
C PRO A 71 -25.61 -3.01 -33.12
N SER A 72 -24.70 -3.98 -33.08
CA SER A 72 -23.93 -4.32 -31.90
C SER A 72 -22.73 -3.38 -31.78
N ASN A 73 -22.87 -2.34 -30.96
CA ASN A 73 -21.71 -1.60 -30.43
C ASN A 73 -20.94 -2.41 -29.37
N LEU A 74 -21.32 -3.67 -29.10
CA LEU A 74 -20.70 -4.54 -28.10
C LEU A 74 -19.26 -4.90 -28.43
N ALA A 75 -18.82 -4.78 -29.69
CA ALA A 75 -17.44 -5.09 -30.10
C ALA A 75 -16.38 -4.11 -29.54
N ARG A 76 -16.79 -2.89 -29.12
CA ARG A 76 -15.83 -1.87 -28.62
C ARG A 76 -15.29 -2.19 -27.22
N THR A 77 -16.01 -2.96 -26.40
CA THR A 77 -15.62 -3.23 -25.01
C THR A 77 -14.41 -4.16 -24.94
N ASP A 78 -14.41 -5.23 -25.75
CA ASP A 78 -13.30 -6.18 -25.80
C ASP A 78 -12.03 -5.52 -26.37
N ALA A 79 -12.19 -4.61 -27.33
CA ALA A 79 -11.09 -3.83 -27.88
C ALA A 79 -10.46 -2.88 -26.84
N GLN A 80 -11.25 -2.24 -25.98
CA GLN A 80 -10.74 -1.41 -24.88
C GLN A 80 -10.02 -2.23 -23.82
N ALA A 81 -10.62 -3.34 -23.39
CA ALA A 81 -9.99 -4.22 -22.42
C ALA A 81 -8.69 -4.81 -22.96
N GLN A 82 -8.64 -5.15 -24.26
CA GLN A 82 -7.41 -5.58 -24.92
C GLN A 82 -6.36 -4.46 -24.96
N LYS A 83 -6.75 -3.23 -25.36
CA LYS A 83 -5.85 -2.07 -25.37
C LYS A 83 -5.29 -1.78 -23.98
N ALA A 84 -6.11 -1.85 -22.93
CA ALA A 84 -5.65 -1.67 -21.55
C ALA A 84 -4.64 -2.74 -21.14
N ARG A 85 -4.85 -4.00 -21.53
CA ARG A 85 -3.87 -5.08 -21.30
C ARG A 85 -2.59 -4.90 -22.09
N ASP A 86 -2.68 -4.38 -23.32
CA ASP A 86 -1.51 -4.10 -24.15
C ASP A 86 -0.71 -2.91 -23.59
N THR A 87 -1.39 -1.88 -23.08
CA THR A 87 -0.76 -0.74 -22.37
C THR A 87 -0.10 -1.18 -21.06
N LEU A 88 -0.74 -2.08 -20.30
CA LEU A 88 -0.28 -2.56 -18.99
C LEU A 88 0.39 -3.93 -19.08
N LYS A 89 1.06 -4.20 -20.20
CA LYS A 89 1.61 -5.52 -20.52
C LYS A 89 2.70 -5.97 -19.54
N THR A 90 3.56 -5.05 -19.10
CA THR A 90 4.67 -5.33 -18.17
C THR A 90 4.19 -6.06 -16.92
N SER A 91 3.08 -5.59 -16.34
CA SER A 91 2.46 -6.15 -15.13
C SER A 91 1.95 -7.58 -15.35
N LEU A 92 1.36 -7.85 -16.52
CA LEU A 92 0.91 -9.19 -16.90
C LEU A 92 2.09 -10.14 -17.16
N ASP A 93 3.16 -9.65 -17.79
CA ASP A 93 4.36 -10.43 -18.09
C ASP A 93 5.11 -10.82 -16.79
N ASN A 94 5.19 -9.93 -15.81
CA ASN A 94 5.78 -10.23 -14.50
C ASN A 94 4.93 -11.22 -13.70
N LEU A 95 3.59 -11.10 -13.71
CA LEU A 95 2.70 -12.09 -13.12
C LEU A 95 2.83 -13.47 -13.79
N ASN A 96 2.93 -13.51 -15.12
CA ASN A 96 3.17 -14.75 -15.85
C ASN A 96 4.53 -15.36 -15.51
N THR A 97 5.56 -14.53 -15.34
CA THR A 97 6.90 -14.94 -14.91
C THR A 97 6.85 -15.60 -13.53
N ALA A 98 6.16 -14.96 -12.58
CA ALA A 98 5.96 -15.52 -11.24
C ALA A 98 5.21 -16.86 -11.29
N ALA A 99 4.12 -16.95 -12.08
CA ALA A 99 3.35 -18.19 -12.25
C ALA A 99 4.20 -19.33 -12.85
N GLN A 100 5.04 -19.03 -13.85
CA GLN A 100 5.95 -19.98 -14.45
C GLN A 100 7.03 -20.46 -13.47
N ALA A 101 7.61 -19.55 -12.68
CA ALA A 101 8.59 -19.89 -11.64
C ALA A 101 8.00 -20.83 -10.59
N ILE A 102 6.77 -20.56 -10.12
CA ILE A 102 6.05 -21.42 -9.17
C ILE A 102 5.80 -22.80 -9.79
N ALA A 103 5.28 -22.86 -11.02
CA ALA A 103 4.99 -24.12 -11.71
C ALA A 103 6.25 -24.94 -12.01
N MET A 104 7.38 -24.28 -12.29
CA MET A 104 8.67 -24.94 -12.46
C MET A 104 9.18 -25.50 -11.13
N GLN A 105 9.13 -24.71 -10.04
CA GLN A 105 9.50 -25.17 -8.70
C GLN A 105 8.67 -26.38 -8.27
N GLN A 106 7.34 -26.33 -8.40
CA GLN A 106 6.46 -27.45 -8.04
C GLN A 106 6.83 -28.75 -8.79
N ARG A 107 7.12 -28.66 -10.10
CA ARG A 107 7.58 -29.81 -10.90
C ARG A 107 8.93 -30.33 -10.43
N MET A 108 9.90 -29.45 -10.19
CA MET A 108 11.22 -29.83 -9.69
C MET A 108 11.11 -30.56 -8.35
N GLN A 109 10.29 -30.04 -7.42
CA GLN A 109 10.04 -30.68 -6.12
C GLN A 109 9.42 -32.08 -6.29
N GLN A 110 8.43 -32.23 -7.18
CA GLN A 110 7.81 -33.54 -7.43
C GLN A 110 8.82 -34.55 -7.99
N THR A 111 9.60 -34.16 -9.00
CA THR A 111 10.63 -35.05 -9.58
C THR A 111 11.73 -35.42 -8.57
N ALA A 112 12.16 -34.46 -7.73
CA ALA A 112 13.15 -34.71 -6.69
C ALA A 112 12.62 -35.69 -5.63
N ARG A 113 11.33 -35.57 -5.27
CA ARG A 113 10.66 -36.48 -4.33
C ARG A 113 10.57 -37.91 -4.87
N ASP A 114 10.20 -38.06 -6.14
CA ASP A 114 10.12 -39.37 -6.78
C ASP A 114 11.51 -40.02 -6.89
N ALA A 115 12.55 -39.24 -7.20
CA ALA A 115 13.93 -39.71 -7.21
C ALA A 115 14.43 -40.08 -5.79
N ALA A 116 14.10 -39.27 -4.79
CA ALA A 116 14.47 -39.54 -3.39
C ALA A 116 13.87 -40.85 -2.90
N ARG A 117 12.61 -41.16 -3.25
CA ARG A 117 11.93 -42.42 -2.90
C ARG A 117 12.64 -43.67 -3.42
N LEU A 118 13.37 -43.58 -4.53
CA LEU A 118 14.10 -44.70 -5.15
C LEU A 118 15.50 -44.91 -4.55
N ARG A 119 16.05 -43.93 -3.82
CA ARG A 119 17.39 -44.03 -3.21
C ARG A 119 17.35 -44.95 -1.99
N ALA A 120 18.34 -45.83 -1.83
CA ALA A 120 18.47 -46.63 -0.60
C ALA A 120 18.69 -45.69 0.60
N GLY A 121 17.88 -45.82 1.66
CA GLY A 121 18.00 -45.04 2.89
C GLY A 121 18.94 -45.73 3.88
N SER A 122 19.79 -44.95 4.56
CA SER A 122 20.66 -45.44 5.65
C SER A 122 19.97 -45.46 7.02
N VAL A 123 18.77 -44.90 7.12
CA VAL A 123 17.99 -44.83 8.36
C VAL A 123 17.05 -46.06 8.46
N PRO A 124 17.18 -46.89 9.51
CA PRO A 124 16.28 -48.02 9.76
C PRO A 124 14.82 -47.57 9.96
N ASP A 125 13.87 -48.43 9.59
CA ASP A 125 12.45 -48.18 9.79
C ASP A 125 11.99 -48.60 11.21
N GLY A 126 11.19 -47.74 11.87
CA GLY A 126 10.59 -48.01 13.19
C GLY A 126 11.46 -47.70 14.41
N LEU A 127 11.13 -48.34 15.53
CA LEU A 127 11.83 -48.26 16.80
C LEU A 127 13.09 -49.12 16.78
N GLY A 128 14.20 -48.57 17.26
CA GLY A 128 15.47 -49.30 17.40
C GLY A 128 16.71 -48.45 17.16
N GLU A 129 17.87 -49.10 17.22
CA GLU A 129 19.17 -48.44 17.04
C GLU A 129 19.28 -47.73 15.69
N GLY A 130 19.68 -46.45 15.72
CA GLY A 130 19.84 -45.61 14.53
C GLY A 130 18.54 -45.09 13.90
N GLY A 131 17.37 -45.58 14.33
CA GLY A 131 16.04 -45.12 13.93
C GLY A 131 15.41 -44.21 15.00
N LEU A 132 14.24 -44.60 15.50
CA LEU A 132 13.60 -43.98 16.66
C LEU A 132 14.00 -44.73 17.94
N LYS A 133 14.80 -44.10 18.81
CA LYS A 133 15.26 -44.72 20.06
C LYS A 133 15.00 -43.80 21.25
N VAL A 134 14.21 -44.29 22.20
CA VAL A 134 13.92 -43.59 23.47
C VAL A 134 15.21 -43.40 24.26
N ASP A 135 15.34 -42.27 24.94
CA ASP A 135 16.49 -41.99 25.80
C ASP A 135 16.37 -42.78 27.12
N ASP A 136 17.26 -43.74 27.32
CA ASP A 136 17.34 -44.57 28.52
C ASP A 136 18.46 -44.13 29.49
N ASP A 137 19.23 -43.08 29.17
CA ASP A 137 20.31 -42.56 30.02
C ASP A 137 19.76 -42.00 31.34
N ALA A 138 20.33 -42.38 32.48
CA ALA A 138 19.82 -42.00 33.79
C ALA A 138 19.69 -40.47 34.02
N LEU A 139 20.48 -39.65 33.34
CA LEU A 139 20.53 -38.19 33.50
C LEU A 139 19.59 -37.44 32.56
N THR A 140 19.24 -38.02 31.41
CA THR A 140 18.43 -37.36 30.37
C THR A 140 17.14 -38.11 30.02
N ARG A 141 16.96 -39.36 30.48
CA ARG A 141 15.71 -40.12 30.33
C ARG A 141 14.54 -39.40 30.97
N GLY A 142 13.37 -39.57 30.37
CA GLY A 142 12.12 -39.07 30.95
C GLY A 142 11.12 -38.67 29.88
N TRP A 143 9.96 -39.31 29.91
CA TRP A 143 8.79 -38.88 29.17
C TRP A 143 7.80 -38.27 30.15
N SER A 144 7.15 -37.18 29.76
CA SER A 144 6.11 -36.54 30.56
C SER A 144 4.86 -36.33 29.71
N ASN A 145 3.69 -36.63 30.30
CA ASN A 145 2.38 -36.48 29.68
C ASN A 145 2.22 -37.18 28.32
N ALA A 146 2.89 -38.32 28.13
CA ALA A 146 2.73 -39.18 26.97
C ALA A 146 2.96 -40.63 27.34
N SER A 147 2.26 -41.53 26.65
CA SER A 147 2.51 -42.97 26.70
C SER A 147 3.74 -43.33 25.87
N GLY A 148 4.42 -44.43 26.20
CA GLY A 148 5.55 -44.93 25.40
C GLY A 148 5.14 -45.24 23.95
N PRO A 149 6.09 -45.20 22.99
CA PRO A 149 5.78 -45.36 21.58
C PRO A 149 5.34 -46.80 21.29
N VAL A 150 4.29 -46.95 20.48
CA VAL A 150 3.79 -48.25 20.02
C VAL A 150 4.04 -48.38 18.53
N GLN A 151 4.73 -49.45 18.12
CA GLN A 151 5.01 -49.72 16.72
C GLN A 151 4.07 -50.78 16.16
N ALA A 152 3.54 -50.53 14.96
CA ALA A 152 2.84 -51.51 14.14
C ALA A 152 3.35 -51.44 12.69
N SER A 153 3.65 -52.59 12.09
CA SER A 153 4.05 -52.66 10.68
C SER A 153 2.94 -53.32 9.85
N LYS A 154 2.53 -52.65 8.76
CA LYS A 154 1.52 -53.12 7.82
C LYS A 154 1.89 -52.72 6.40
N ASP A 155 1.79 -53.65 5.45
CA ASP A 155 2.01 -53.41 4.01
C ASP A 155 3.35 -52.71 3.70
N GLY A 156 4.42 -53.08 4.42
CA GLY A 156 5.75 -52.49 4.25
C GLY A 156 5.92 -51.09 4.84
N THR A 157 4.89 -50.53 5.47
CA THR A 157 4.93 -49.26 6.23
C THR A 157 4.96 -49.57 7.72
N THR A 158 5.84 -48.90 8.46
CA THR A 158 5.95 -49.00 9.91
C THR A 158 5.41 -47.74 10.56
N THR A 159 4.29 -47.84 11.28
CA THR A 159 3.71 -46.72 12.03
C THR A 159 4.17 -46.79 13.49
N VAL A 160 4.73 -45.70 13.99
CA VAL A 160 5.08 -45.50 15.40
C VAL A 160 4.13 -44.46 15.96
N SER A 161 3.15 -44.91 16.75
CA SER A 161 2.12 -44.08 17.36
C SER A 161 2.51 -43.69 18.78
N ILE A 162 2.32 -42.41 19.11
CA ILE A 162 2.62 -41.83 20.41
C ILE A 162 1.36 -41.12 20.91
N ALA A 163 0.76 -41.66 21.97
CA ALA A 163 -0.43 -41.10 22.59
C ALA A 163 -0.05 -40.05 23.63
N GLN A 164 -0.35 -38.78 23.33
CA GLN A 164 -0.21 -37.69 24.28
C GLN A 164 -1.35 -37.76 25.31
N THR A 165 -1.08 -37.48 26.59
CA THR A 165 -2.06 -37.63 27.68
C THR A 165 -2.42 -36.31 28.38
N ALA A 166 -1.74 -35.21 28.07
CA ALA A 166 -2.08 -33.87 28.54
C ALA A 166 -1.69 -32.79 27.50
N ASP A 167 -2.06 -31.54 27.74
CA ASP A 167 -1.88 -30.41 26.81
C ASP A 167 -0.41 -30.12 26.40
N LYS A 168 0.56 -30.42 27.28
CA LYS A 168 2.00 -30.30 27.00
C LYS A 168 2.76 -31.57 27.35
N ALA A 169 3.44 -32.18 26.37
CA ALA A 169 4.26 -33.38 26.55
C ALA A 169 5.74 -33.16 26.21
N ILE A 170 6.63 -33.81 26.96
CA ILE A 170 8.08 -33.80 26.69
C ILE A 170 8.53 -35.24 26.48
N LEU A 171 9.17 -35.49 25.35
CA LEU A 171 9.63 -36.79 24.86
C LEU A 171 11.15 -36.69 24.63
N ASN A 172 11.92 -37.29 25.53
CA ASN A 172 13.38 -37.37 25.36
C ASN A 172 13.74 -38.63 24.55
N TRP A 173 14.56 -38.43 23.53
CA TRP A 173 15.02 -39.44 22.57
C TRP A 173 16.55 -39.50 22.56
N GLU A 174 17.11 -40.70 22.53
CA GLU A 174 18.54 -40.86 22.24
C GLU A 174 18.77 -40.54 20.76
N THR A 175 17.96 -41.13 19.87
CA THR A 175 17.94 -40.79 18.45
C THR A 175 16.52 -40.61 17.94
N PHE A 176 16.32 -39.60 17.10
CA PHE A 176 15.06 -39.38 16.40
C PHE A 176 15.34 -39.30 14.90
N ASN A 177 15.43 -40.47 14.27
CA ASN A 177 15.53 -40.61 12.83
C ASN A 177 14.30 -41.36 12.31
N VAL A 178 13.67 -40.85 11.26
CA VAL A 178 12.44 -41.43 10.70
C VAL A 178 12.78 -42.10 9.38
N GLY A 179 12.83 -43.42 9.36
CA GLY A 179 13.10 -44.21 8.15
C GLY A 179 12.08 -43.94 7.04
N ARG A 180 12.45 -44.23 5.78
CA ARG A 180 11.65 -43.89 4.58
C ARG A 180 10.23 -44.45 4.64
N ASN A 181 10.05 -45.66 5.16
CA ASN A 181 8.75 -46.31 5.27
C ASN A 181 8.16 -46.18 6.68
N THR A 182 8.68 -45.25 7.48
CA THR A 182 8.20 -44.99 8.83
C THR A 182 7.21 -43.83 8.85
N VAL A 183 6.11 -43.98 9.59
CA VAL A 183 5.15 -42.92 9.90
C VAL A 183 5.19 -42.70 11.41
N VAL A 184 5.61 -41.52 11.86
CA VAL A 184 5.44 -41.10 13.25
C VAL A 184 4.10 -40.41 13.39
N ASP A 185 3.22 -40.99 14.21
CA ASP A 185 1.86 -40.55 14.41
C ASP A 185 1.65 -40.06 15.84
N PHE A 186 1.52 -38.74 15.99
CA PHE A 186 1.24 -38.13 17.28
C PHE A 186 -0.27 -38.01 17.48
N ASP A 187 -0.82 -38.89 18.32
CA ASP A 187 -2.21 -38.81 18.77
C ASP A 187 -2.33 -37.74 19.86
N GLN A 188 -2.59 -36.51 19.41
CA GLN A 188 -2.72 -35.31 20.22
C GLN A 188 -3.94 -34.50 19.76
N GLN A 189 -4.47 -33.64 20.64
CA GLN A 189 -5.55 -32.72 20.26
C GLN A 189 -4.99 -31.47 19.54
N ALA A 190 -5.83 -30.76 18.79
CA ALA A 190 -5.40 -29.62 17.96
C ALA A 190 -4.85 -28.40 18.74
N GLY A 191 -5.14 -28.29 20.04
CA GLY A 191 -4.59 -27.26 20.92
C GLY A 191 -3.35 -27.71 21.70
N TRP A 192 -2.95 -28.97 21.58
CA TRP A 192 -1.86 -29.54 22.36
C TRP A 192 -0.50 -29.31 21.70
N SER A 193 0.54 -29.43 22.50
CA SER A 193 1.93 -29.30 22.05
C SER A 193 2.81 -30.39 22.63
N LEU A 194 3.76 -30.88 21.86
CA LEU A 194 4.75 -31.84 22.30
C LEU A 194 6.16 -31.41 21.88
N LEU A 195 7.13 -31.72 22.74
CA LEU A 195 8.54 -31.48 22.55
C LEU A 195 9.28 -32.81 22.40
N ASN A 196 9.80 -33.09 21.20
CA ASN A 196 10.78 -34.14 20.97
C ASN A 196 12.18 -33.55 21.17
N ARG A 197 12.86 -33.93 22.24
CA ARG A 197 14.24 -33.52 22.52
C ARG A 197 15.18 -34.68 22.24
N VAL A 198 16.20 -34.45 21.42
CA VAL A 198 17.16 -35.48 21.01
C VAL A 198 18.51 -35.26 21.70
N ASN A 199 19.02 -36.32 22.33
CA ASN A 199 20.29 -36.37 23.05
C ASN A 199 21.23 -37.42 22.43
N ASP A 200 21.52 -37.33 21.12
CA ASP A 200 22.36 -38.32 20.43
C ASP A 200 23.78 -38.34 21.02
N PRO A 201 24.23 -39.47 21.61
CA PRO A 201 25.58 -39.60 22.20
C PRO A 201 26.71 -39.43 21.19
N SER A 202 26.43 -39.69 19.91
CA SER A 202 27.36 -39.53 18.78
C SER A 202 27.28 -38.14 18.14
N ALA A 203 26.53 -37.20 18.73
CA ALA A 203 26.39 -35.83 18.27
C ALA A 203 25.92 -35.68 16.80
N ARG A 204 25.00 -36.55 16.35
CA ARG A 204 24.49 -36.54 14.96
C ARG A 204 23.17 -35.77 14.82
N PRO A 205 22.91 -35.18 13.63
CA PRO A 205 21.63 -34.56 13.32
C PRO A 205 20.51 -35.61 13.16
N SER A 206 19.28 -35.19 13.38
CA SER A 206 18.08 -36.00 13.10
C SER A 206 17.86 -36.11 11.60
N GLN A 207 17.70 -37.33 11.08
CA GLN A 207 17.41 -37.61 9.67
C GLN A 207 15.96 -38.06 9.49
N ILE A 208 15.15 -37.23 8.83
CA ILE A 208 13.73 -37.48 8.58
C ILE A 208 13.56 -37.83 7.11
N LEU A 209 13.32 -39.11 6.80
CA LEU A 209 13.06 -39.60 5.43
C LEU A 209 11.59 -39.98 5.24
N GLY A 210 10.92 -40.43 6.31
CA GLY A 210 9.53 -40.86 6.29
C GLY A 210 8.53 -39.74 6.59
N ARG A 211 7.43 -40.11 7.25
CA ARG A 211 6.30 -39.21 7.50
C ARG A 211 6.18 -38.84 8.97
N ILE A 212 5.82 -37.60 9.26
CA ILE A 212 5.44 -37.12 10.59
C ILE A 212 4.04 -36.52 10.50
N GLN A 213 3.12 -36.94 11.37
CA GLN A 213 1.76 -36.42 11.39
C GLN A 213 1.25 -36.20 12.82
N GLY A 214 0.35 -35.22 12.99
CA GLY A 214 -0.29 -34.93 14.27
C GLY A 214 -1.22 -33.72 14.23
N GLN A 215 -2.23 -33.66 15.10
CA GLN A 215 -3.23 -32.58 15.04
C GLN A 215 -2.79 -31.25 15.66
N GLY A 216 -1.80 -31.28 16.56
CA GLY A 216 -1.33 -30.15 17.35
C GLY A 216 0.04 -29.63 16.93
N THR A 217 0.79 -29.14 17.92
CA THR A 217 2.13 -28.57 17.74
C THR A 217 3.19 -29.63 17.96
N VAL A 218 4.06 -29.84 16.98
CA VAL A 218 5.22 -30.74 17.08
C VAL A 218 6.49 -29.91 17.10
N MET A 219 7.21 -29.93 18.22
CA MET A 219 8.57 -29.37 18.32
C MET A 219 9.59 -30.50 18.22
N LEU A 220 10.57 -30.36 17.34
CA LEU A 220 11.69 -31.28 17.16
C LEU A 220 12.98 -30.52 17.43
N VAL A 221 13.64 -30.85 18.53
CA VAL A 221 14.82 -30.15 19.04
C VAL A 221 16.00 -31.10 19.06
N ASN A 222 17.00 -30.82 18.22
CA ASN A 222 18.26 -31.55 18.20
C ASN A 222 19.40 -30.57 17.97
N ARG A 223 20.19 -30.27 19.03
CA ARG A 223 21.31 -29.32 18.99
C ARG A 223 22.39 -29.62 17.93
N ASN A 224 22.41 -30.84 17.40
CA ASN A 224 23.35 -31.29 16.37
C ASN A 224 22.82 -31.06 14.95
N GLY A 225 21.53 -30.74 14.79
CA GLY A 225 20.89 -30.42 13.52
C GLY A 225 19.67 -31.28 13.20
N VAL A 226 18.89 -30.84 12.22
CA VAL A 226 17.70 -31.54 11.71
C VAL A 226 17.72 -31.49 10.18
N VAL A 227 17.63 -32.65 9.54
CA VAL A 227 17.61 -32.81 8.09
C VAL A 227 16.31 -33.51 7.68
N PHE A 228 15.50 -32.82 6.89
CA PHE A 228 14.34 -33.39 6.21
C PHE A 228 14.78 -33.82 4.81
N ASP A 229 14.95 -35.12 4.59
CA ASP A 229 15.36 -35.69 3.29
C ASP A 229 14.28 -35.54 2.22
N GLY A 230 14.65 -35.68 0.95
CA GLY A 230 13.78 -35.43 -0.20
C GLY A 230 12.50 -36.29 -0.28
N SER A 231 12.39 -37.40 0.46
CA SER A 231 11.12 -38.17 0.54
C SER A 231 10.21 -37.78 1.70
N SER A 232 10.70 -36.95 2.62
CA SER A 232 10.02 -36.66 3.87
C SER A 232 8.71 -35.91 3.65
N GLN A 233 7.71 -36.22 4.48
CA GLN A 233 6.42 -35.54 4.46
C GLN A 233 5.98 -35.26 5.89
N VAL A 234 5.87 -33.98 6.23
CA VAL A 234 5.39 -33.52 7.53
C VAL A 234 4.03 -32.86 7.36
N ASN A 235 3.04 -33.31 8.13
CA ASN A 235 1.70 -32.75 8.15
C ASN A 235 1.21 -32.57 9.59
N VAL A 236 1.33 -31.34 10.10
CA VAL A 236 0.98 -31.00 11.49
C VAL A 236 0.27 -29.65 11.54
N LYS A 237 -0.36 -29.28 12.66
CA LYS A 237 -0.86 -27.90 12.78
C LYS A 237 0.30 -26.91 12.88
N ASN A 238 1.25 -27.15 13.78
CA ASN A 238 2.44 -26.31 13.94
C ASN A 238 3.69 -27.18 13.98
N LEU A 239 4.76 -26.74 13.31
CA LEU A 239 6.08 -27.36 13.37
C LEU A 239 7.10 -26.35 13.91
N ALA A 240 7.92 -26.77 14.87
CA ALA A 240 9.16 -26.06 15.20
C ALA A 240 10.32 -27.05 15.14
N ALA A 241 11.20 -26.93 14.14
CA ALA A 241 12.44 -27.69 14.08
C ALA A 241 13.59 -26.78 14.48
N ALA A 242 14.26 -27.10 15.60
CA ALA A 242 15.31 -26.27 16.15
C ALA A 242 16.60 -27.07 16.35
N ALA A 243 17.70 -26.53 15.82
CA ALA A 243 19.06 -27.01 16.02
C ALA A 243 19.76 -26.36 17.25
N VAL A 244 18.94 -25.88 18.18
CA VAL A 244 19.31 -25.30 19.48
C VAL A 244 18.30 -25.76 20.53
N ASN A 245 18.65 -25.73 21.81
CA ASN A 245 17.78 -26.25 22.87
C ASN A 245 16.61 -25.31 23.24
N ILE A 246 15.60 -25.87 23.92
CA ILE A 246 14.55 -25.16 24.68
C ILE A 246 14.47 -25.81 26.07
N SER A 247 14.41 -25.00 27.13
CA SER A 247 14.30 -25.55 28.49
C SER A 247 12.90 -26.09 28.76
N ASP A 248 12.78 -27.08 29.65
CA ASP A 248 11.48 -27.61 30.09
C ASP A 248 10.58 -26.51 30.67
N ALA A 249 11.18 -25.59 31.43
CA ALA A 249 10.48 -24.46 32.01
C ALA A 249 9.92 -23.52 30.94
N GLN A 250 10.73 -23.19 29.92
CA GLN A 250 10.28 -22.37 28.80
C GLN A 250 9.17 -23.06 28.02
N PHE A 251 9.32 -24.35 27.66
CA PHE A 251 8.27 -25.10 26.94
C PHE A 251 6.95 -25.16 27.74
N ARG A 252 7.02 -25.44 29.04
CA ARG A 252 5.85 -25.44 29.92
C ARG A 252 5.21 -24.07 30.05
N LYS A 253 5.97 -22.98 29.93
CA LYS A 253 5.43 -21.62 29.86
C LYS A 253 4.79 -21.33 28.50
N GLY A 254 5.43 -21.71 27.40
CA GLY A 254 4.96 -21.53 26.03
C GLY A 254 6.05 -21.05 25.09
N LEU A 255 5.64 -20.63 23.89
CA LEU A 255 6.57 -20.25 22.82
C LEU A 255 7.19 -18.86 23.01
N TYR A 256 6.55 -17.95 23.77
CA TYR A 256 6.97 -16.55 23.78
C TYR A 256 8.02 -16.24 24.84
N SER A 257 8.99 -15.43 24.44
CA SER A 257 10.09 -14.94 25.25
C SER A 257 9.62 -14.00 26.35
N ASP A 258 10.31 -14.05 27.49
CA ASP A 258 10.12 -13.12 28.60
C ASP A 258 10.87 -11.82 28.40
N ALA A 259 10.23 -10.71 28.75
CA ALA A 259 10.89 -9.42 28.80
C ALA A 259 11.91 -9.38 29.94
N GLN A 260 13.09 -8.82 29.65
CA GLN A 260 14.14 -8.55 30.63
C GLN A 260 14.79 -7.21 30.32
N GLY A 261 14.43 -6.17 31.10
CA GLY A 261 14.83 -4.80 30.79
C GLY A 261 14.28 -4.35 29.44
N SER A 262 15.14 -3.86 28.56
CA SER A 262 14.82 -3.53 27.16
C SER A 262 14.92 -4.70 26.19
N GLY A 263 15.40 -5.87 26.65
CA GLY A 263 15.60 -7.07 25.85
C GLY A 263 14.59 -8.18 26.16
N PHE A 264 14.80 -9.33 25.53
CA PHE A 264 13.98 -10.52 25.73
C PHE A 264 14.88 -11.75 25.89
N ILE A 265 14.56 -12.61 26.85
CA ILE A 265 15.27 -13.87 27.07
C ILE A 265 14.98 -14.79 25.87
N PRO A 266 16.00 -15.40 25.24
CA PRO A 266 15.79 -16.31 24.12
C PRO A 266 14.90 -17.49 24.51
N THR A 267 13.90 -17.79 23.67
CA THR A 267 13.06 -18.98 23.84
C THR A 267 13.84 -20.23 23.46
N PHE A 268 14.62 -20.14 22.38
CA PHE A 268 15.48 -21.21 21.90
C PHE A 268 16.93 -20.76 21.96
N GLY A 269 17.80 -21.59 22.54
CA GLY A 269 19.22 -21.32 22.67
C GLY A 269 19.93 -22.44 23.42
N ASN A 270 21.21 -22.61 23.14
CA ASN A 270 22.05 -23.52 23.91
C ASN A 270 22.50 -22.84 25.20
N GLU A 271 22.60 -23.59 26.30
CA GLU A 271 23.19 -23.10 27.56
C GLU A 271 22.64 -21.74 28.03
N VAL A 272 21.33 -21.52 27.85
CA VAL A 272 20.70 -20.25 28.23
C VAL A 272 20.73 -20.12 29.75
N ALA A 273 21.46 -19.11 30.24
CA ALA A 273 21.54 -18.77 31.64
C ALA A 273 21.03 -17.34 31.85
N THR A 274 20.21 -17.14 32.87
CA THR A 274 19.55 -15.85 33.14
C THR A 274 19.90 -15.37 34.53
N THR A 275 20.29 -14.11 34.67
CA THR A 275 20.38 -13.38 35.94
C THR A 275 19.13 -12.50 36.12
N ALA A 276 19.09 -11.66 37.16
CA ALA A 276 17.99 -10.71 37.32
C ALA A 276 17.92 -9.66 36.20
N SER A 277 19.05 -9.31 35.58
CA SER A 277 19.17 -8.19 34.64
C SER A 277 19.83 -8.52 33.31
N SER A 278 20.29 -9.75 33.10
CA SER A 278 20.92 -10.19 31.86
C SER A 278 20.67 -11.67 31.56
N PHE A 279 20.98 -12.07 30.34
CA PHE A 279 21.06 -13.46 29.93
C PHE A 279 22.34 -13.72 29.14
N SER A 280 22.75 -14.98 29.07
CA SER A 280 23.78 -15.48 28.17
C SER A 280 23.27 -16.72 27.44
N HIS A 281 23.87 -17.03 26.30
CA HIS A 281 23.61 -18.24 25.53
C HIS A 281 24.91 -18.76 24.91
N GLY A 282 24.98 -20.07 24.70
CA GLY A 282 26.04 -20.72 23.93
C GLY A 282 25.79 -20.60 22.43
N ALA A 283 26.83 -20.90 21.64
CA ALA A 283 26.74 -20.90 20.18
C ALA A 283 25.85 -22.05 19.65
N ALA A 284 25.18 -21.82 18.53
CA ALA A 284 24.53 -22.88 17.78
C ALA A 284 25.59 -23.73 17.04
N ARG A 285 25.34 -25.04 16.92
CA ARG A 285 26.27 -25.97 16.26
C ARG A 285 25.63 -26.68 15.08
N GLY A 286 24.36 -27.07 15.21
CA GLY A 286 23.61 -27.74 14.16
C GLY A 286 22.88 -26.79 13.22
N ASP A 287 22.56 -27.32 12.03
CA ASP A 287 21.78 -26.64 11.00
C ASP A 287 20.40 -27.27 10.85
N VAL A 288 19.47 -26.55 10.23
CA VAL A 288 18.18 -27.09 9.79
C VAL A 288 18.15 -27.10 8.26
N VAL A 289 18.03 -28.27 7.67
CA VAL A 289 18.06 -28.46 6.22
C VAL A 289 16.79 -29.17 5.77
N VAL A 290 16.11 -28.59 4.77
CA VAL A 290 14.96 -29.18 4.09
C VAL A 290 15.39 -29.49 2.66
N GLU A 291 15.62 -30.76 2.35
CA GLU A 291 16.16 -31.20 1.05
C GLU A 291 15.13 -31.10 -0.09
N ARG A 292 15.63 -31.06 -1.33
CA ARG A 292 14.76 -31.04 -2.51
C ARG A 292 13.83 -32.26 -2.52
N GLY A 293 12.54 -32.02 -2.70
CA GLY A 293 11.49 -33.03 -2.66
C GLY A 293 10.79 -33.15 -1.31
N ALA A 294 11.44 -32.76 -0.20
CA ALA A 294 10.84 -32.76 1.13
C ALA A 294 9.59 -31.87 1.14
N GLN A 295 8.54 -32.30 1.84
CA GLN A 295 7.30 -31.55 1.97
C GLN A 295 6.95 -31.31 3.42
N ILE A 296 6.72 -30.04 3.76
CA ILE A 296 6.22 -29.63 5.07
C ILE A 296 4.93 -28.85 4.82
N THR A 297 3.84 -29.28 5.44
CA THR A 297 2.53 -28.67 5.25
C THR A 297 1.86 -28.49 6.60
N THR A 298 1.29 -27.31 6.82
CA THR A 298 0.40 -27.08 7.95
C THR A 298 -1.06 -27.27 7.56
N HIS A 299 -1.89 -27.58 8.55
CA HIS A 299 -3.32 -27.74 8.34
C HIS A 299 -3.97 -26.47 7.78
N VAL A 300 -4.87 -26.65 6.81
CA VAL A 300 -5.73 -25.58 6.31
C VAL A 300 -6.81 -25.30 7.35
N PRO A 301 -6.99 -24.05 7.81
CA PRO A 301 -8.05 -23.72 8.75
C PRO A 301 -9.44 -24.07 8.22
N ALA A 302 -10.29 -24.60 9.10
CA ALA A 302 -11.66 -24.96 8.76
C ALA A 302 -12.64 -23.77 8.80
N SER A 303 -12.24 -22.68 9.48
CA SER A 303 -13.05 -21.47 9.65
C SER A 303 -12.18 -20.21 9.64
N VAL A 304 -12.79 -19.05 9.40
CA VAL A 304 -12.10 -17.74 9.47
C VAL A 304 -11.65 -17.35 10.88
N THR A 305 -12.17 -18.01 11.92
CA THR A 305 -11.75 -17.84 13.32
C THR A 305 -10.60 -18.75 13.71
N ASP A 306 -10.38 -19.84 12.96
CA ASP A 306 -9.22 -20.70 13.13
C ASP A 306 -8.02 -20.04 12.43
N GLY A 307 -7.05 -19.56 13.22
CA GLY A 307 -5.79 -19.06 12.65
C GLY A 307 -5.01 -20.18 11.94
N GLY A 308 -4.24 -19.83 10.91
CA GLY A 308 -3.33 -20.77 10.26
C GLY A 308 -2.21 -21.24 11.18
N GLY A 309 -1.64 -22.40 10.84
CA GLY A 309 -0.51 -22.98 11.54
C GLY A 309 0.83 -22.34 11.18
N TYR A 310 1.87 -22.57 11.99
CA TYR A 310 3.21 -22.05 11.72
C TYR A 310 4.27 -23.16 11.49
N VAL A 311 5.32 -22.80 10.75
CA VAL A 311 6.56 -23.57 10.60
C VAL A 311 7.72 -22.67 11.05
N LEU A 312 8.42 -23.05 12.12
CA LEU A 312 9.63 -22.39 12.60
C LEU A 312 10.85 -23.28 12.36
N MET A 313 11.80 -22.83 11.56
CA MET A 313 13.09 -23.49 11.33
C MET A 313 14.19 -22.64 11.94
N LEU A 314 14.84 -23.14 12.99
CA LEU A 314 15.78 -22.38 13.81
C LEU A 314 17.13 -23.12 13.88
N GLY A 315 18.23 -22.54 13.42
CA GLY A 315 19.53 -23.22 13.49
C GLY A 315 20.73 -22.30 13.32
N ARG A 316 21.95 -22.85 13.41
CA ARG A 316 23.18 -22.10 13.09
C ARG A 316 23.10 -21.59 11.65
N GLN A 317 22.65 -22.46 10.74
CA GLN A 317 22.22 -22.13 9.39
C GLN A 317 20.88 -22.80 9.10
N VAL A 318 20.10 -22.21 8.19
CA VAL A 318 18.82 -22.77 7.73
C VAL A 318 18.78 -22.77 6.22
N HIS A 319 18.56 -23.96 5.65
CA HIS A 319 18.52 -24.16 4.19
C HIS A 319 17.20 -24.81 3.79
N ASN A 320 16.38 -24.10 3.02
CA ASN A 320 15.21 -24.68 2.38
C ASN A 320 15.48 -24.92 0.88
N HIS A 321 15.59 -26.20 0.53
CA HIS A 321 15.58 -26.70 -0.84
C HIS A 321 14.25 -27.39 -1.21
N GLY A 322 13.44 -27.74 -0.22
CA GLY A 322 12.16 -28.45 -0.39
C GLY A 322 10.95 -27.53 -0.57
N GLN A 323 9.79 -28.04 -0.19
CA GLN A 323 8.51 -27.32 -0.23
C GLN A 323 7.95 -27.13 1.19
N ILE A 324 7.64 -25.90 1.55
CA ILE A 324 6.93 -25.53 2.78
C ILE A 324 5.62 -24.85 2.41
N THR A 325 4.51 -25.27 3.02
CA THR A 325 3.18 -24.70 2.77
C THR A 325 2.46 -24.43 4.08
N THR A 326 2.10 -23.17 4.33
CA THR A 326 1.44 -22.71 5.55
C THR A 326 0.18 -21.89 5.25
N ALA A 327 -0.95 -22.56 5.06
CA ALA A 327 -2.21 -21.91 4.69
C ALA A 327 -2.73 -21.00 5.81
N ASN A 328 -2.95 -19.72 5.50
CA ASN A 328 -3.36 -18.64 6.41
C ASN A 328 -2.42 -18.50 7.63
N GLY A 329 -1.20 -19.01 7.47
CA GLY A 329 -0.27 -19.29 8.54
C GLY A 329 1.04 -18.55 8.33
N GLN A 330 2.11 -19.09 8.93
CA GLN A 330 3.42 -18.46 8.88
C GLN A 330 4.52 -19.49 8.60
N THR A 331 5.46 -19.15 7.72
CA THR A 331 6.76 -19.84 7.65
C THR A 331 7.87 -18.89 8.10
N THR A 332 8.69 -19.33 9.05
CA THR A 332 9.88 -18.59 9.48
C THR A 332 11.12 -19.46 9.36
N LEU A 333 12.11 -18.98 8.61
CA LEU A 333 13.45 -19.55 8.53
C LEU A 333 14.40 -18.58 9.24
N ALA A 334 14.95 -18.97 10.39
CA ALA A 334 15.80 -18.09 11.17
C ALA A 334 17.15 -18.74 11.49
N ALA A 335 18.24 -18.04 11.20
CA ALA A 335 19.59 -18.50 11.49
C ALA A 335 20.32 -17.60 12.49
N GLY A 336 20.96 -18.21 13.48
CA GLY A 336 21.64 -17.51 14.57
C GLY A 336 22.10 -18.48 15.67
N ASP A 337 22.58 -17.94 16.78
CA ASP A 337 23.01 -18.72 17.95
C ASP A 337 21.88 -18.93 18.97
N ALA A 338 20.96 -17.97 19.07
CA ALA A 338 19.75 -18.05 19.89
C ALA A 338 18.61 -17.25 19.26
N PHE A 339 17.36 -17.56 19.65
CA PHE A 339 16.16 -17.02 19.03
C PHE A 339 15.19 -16.48 20.06
N VAL A 340 14.82 -15.22 19.89
CA VAL A 340 13.77 -14.54 20.65
C VAL A 340 12.48 -14.63 19.85
N ILE A 341 11.41 -15.12 20.48
CA ILE A 341 10.10 -15.26 19.85
C ILE A 341 9.11 -14.35 20.58
N ARG A 342 8.53 -13.38 19.87
CA ARG A 342 7.53 -12.44 20.38
C ARG A 342 6.20 -12.66 19.68
N LYS A 343 5.11 -12.24 20.33
CA LYS A 343 3.81 -12.17 19.65
C LYS A 343 3.86 -11.10 18.56
N GLY A 344 3.38 -11.43 17.37
CA GLY A 344 3.06 -10.46 16.32
C GLY A 344 1.74 -9.75 16.62
N MET A 345 1.12 -9.23 15.56
CA MET A 345 -0.10 -8.42 15.64
C MET A 345 -1.26 -9.19 16.28
N ALA A 346 -1.65 -8.76 17.48
CA ALA A 346 -2.83 -9.21 18.20
C ALA A 346 -3.60 -8.01 18.79
N THR A 347 -4.86 -8.21 19.17
CA THR A 347 -5.70 -7.15 19.75
C THR A 347 -5.20 -6.66 21.11
N ASP A 348 -4.52 -7.50 21.87
CA ASP A 348 -4.02 -7.24 23.22
C ASP A 348 -2.51 -6.95 23.28
N GLN A 349 -1.75 -7.33 22.25
CA GLN A 349 -0.28 -7.18 22.21
C GLN A 349 0.23 -6.88 20.80
N ASN A 350 1.28 -6.06 20.71
CA ASN A 350 2.01 -5.74 19.48
C ASN A 350 1.09 -5.34 18.29
N GLN A 351 0.05 -4.55 18.58
CA GLN A 351 -1.02 -4.13 17.65
C GLN A 351 -0.51 -3.45 16.36
N THR A 352 0.75 -3.01 16.34
CA THR A 352 1.37 -2.36 15.19
C THR A 352 2.29 -3.26 14.38
N SER A 353 2.59 -4.48 14.81
CA SER A 353 3.50 -5.37 14.08
C SER A 353 3.08 -5.58 12.63
N THR A 354 4.06 -5.62 11.73
CA THR A 354 3.86 -5.99 10.34
C THR A 354 3.62 -7.49 10.20
N THR A 355 4.01 -8.29 11.19
CA THR A 355 3.85 -9.76 11.24
C THR A 355 2.63 -10.15 12.07
N ARG A 356 1.69 -10.93 11.53
CA ARG A 356 0.54 -11.43 12.31
C ARG A 356 0.88 -12.61 13.23
N GLY A 357 1.83 -13.44 12.81
CA GLY A 357 2.25 -14.65 13.52
C GLY A 357 3.26 -14.39 14.63
N ASN A 358 4.33 -15.18 14.65
CA ASN A 358 5.44 -15.05 15.57
C ASN A 358 6.48 -14.08 14.99
N VAL A 359 6.87 -13.07 15.77
CA VAL A 359 8.02 -12.20 15.42
C VAL A 359 9.28 -12.87 15.96
N VAL A 360 10.22 -13.17 15.07
CA VAL A 360 11.46 -13.89 15.40
C VAL A 360 12.65 -12.97 15.24
N SER A 361 13.41 -12.76 16.31
CA SER A 361 14.68 -12.04 16.31
C SER A 361 15.83 -13.01 16.56
N THR A 362 16.94 -12.81 15.87
CA THR A 362 18.09 -13.73 15.88
C THR A 362 19.24 -13.10 16.65
N LEU A 363 19.76 -13.80 17.64
CA LEU A 363 20.96 -13.38 18.36
C LEU A 363 22.17 -14.13 17.84
N ARG A 364 23.28 -13.41 17.65
CA ARG A 364 24.58 -13.99 17.33
C ARG A 364 25.58 -13.65 18.42
N SER A 365 26.42 -14.61 18.79
CA SER A 365 27.58 -14.31 19.61
C SER A 365 28.61 -13.55 18.75
N PRO A 366 29.22 -12.46 19.24
CA PRO A 366 30.24 -11.76 18.49
C PRO A 366 31.42 -12.72 18.24
N THR A 367 31.60 -13.17 17.01
CA THR A 367 32.78 -13.91 16.60
C THR A 367 33.96 -12.93 16.59
N ALA A 368 34.99 -13.18 17.41
CA ALA A 368 36.25 -12.47 17.29
C ALA A 368 36.71 -12.51 15.82
N ALA A 369 37.17 -11.39 15.28
CA ALA A 369 37.43 -11.13 13.86
C ALA A 369 38.47 -12.05 13.17
N ALA A 370 38.87 -13.16 13.80
CA ALA A 370 39.85 -14.13 13.34
C ALA A 370 39.33 -15.58 13.26
N ALA A 371 38.03 -15.84 13.48
CA ALA A 371 37.45 -17.17 13.29
C ALA A 371 37.03 -17.37 11.82
N ASP A 372 37.38 -18.52 11.25
CA ASP A 372 37.09 -18.96 9.88
C ASP A 372 35.70 -18.53 9.39
N SER A 373 35.63 -17.79 8.28
CA SER A 373 34.39 -17.27 7.69
C SER A 373 33.38 -18.38 7.32
N ALA A 374 33.84 -19.63 7.22
CA ALA A 374 33.02 -20.82 7.00
C ALA A 374 32.25 -21.31 8.25
N SER A 375 32.58 -20.80 9.45
CA SER A 375 32.02 -21.23 10.74
C SER A 375 31.04 -20.24 11.38
N ALA A 376 30.73 -19.11 10.72
CA ALA A 376 29.84 -18.09 11.26
C ALA A 376 28.36 -18.52 11.20
N SER A 377 27.64 -18.41 12.32
CA SER A 377 26.18 -18.55 12.41
C SER A 377 25.47 -17.46 11.61
N GLY A 378 24.23 -17.72 11.17
CA GLY A 378 23.36 -16.68 10.61
C GLY A 378 23.06 -16.76 9.11
N VAL A 379 23.37 -17.87 8.43
CA VAL A 379 22.99 -18.03 7.01
C VAL A 379 21.59 -18.62 6.89
N VAL A 380 20.70 -17.92 6.20
CA VAL A 380 19.39 -18.43 5.76
C VAL A 380 19.38 -18.48 4.25
N SER A 381 19.06 -19.63 3.66
CA SER A 381 18.88 -19.74 2.21
C SER A 381 17.58 -20.45 1.83
N ASN A 382 16.94 -19.96 0.78
CA ASN A 382 15.79 -20.61 0.16
C ASN A 382 16.05 -20.78 -1.34
N THR A 383 16.24 -22.02 -1.78
CA THR A 383 16.29 -22.41 -3.21
C THR A 383 15.05 -23.21 -3.63
N GLY A 384 14.21 -23.59 -2.66
CA GLY A 384 12.98 -24.34 -2.85
C GLY A 384 11.76 -23.43 -3.00
N LEU A 385 10.62 -23.93 -2.52
CA LEU A 385 9.32 -23.26 -2.59
C LEU A 385 8.74 -23.07 -1.18
N VAL A 386 8.42 -21.83 -0.82
CA VAL A 386 7.65 -21.50 0.39
C VAL A 386 6.35 -20.83 -0.03
N GLN A 387 5.22 -21.33 0.47
CA GLN A 387 3.89 -20.81 0.17
C GLN A 387 3.11 -20.53 1.46
N ALA A 388 2.62 -19.30 1.64
CA ALA A 388 1.77 -18.92 2.76
C ALA A 388 0.53 -18.14 2.27
N SER A 389 -0.54 -18.84 1.89
CA SER A 389 -1.76 -18.19 1.37
C SER A 389 -2.38 -17.29 2.44
N THR A 390 -2.59 -16.00 2.16
CA THR A 390 -3.05 -15.00 3.15
C THR A 390 -2.23 -15.04 4.44
N GLY A 391 -0.93 -15.30 4.32
CA GLY A 391 -0.03 -15.57 5.43
C GLY A 391 1.28 -14.80 5.35
N ASP A 392 2.19 -15.20 6.24
CA ASP A 392 3.48 -14.55 6.47
C ASP A 392 4.65 -15.46 6.11
N ILE A 393 5.68 -14.90 5.49
CA ILE A 393 6.95 -15.59 5.25
C ILE A 393 8.09 -14.72 5.77
N THR A 394 8.84 -15.20 6.75
CA THR A 394 9.98 -14.50 7.33
C THR A 394 11.28 -15.29 7.12
N LEU A 395 12.30 -14.67 6.53
CA LEU A 395 13.68 -15.15 6.51
C LEU A 395 14.53 -14.19 7.35
N ALA A 396 15.11 -14.67 8.45
CA ALA A 396 15.84 -13.84 9.41
C ALA A 396 17.25 -14.38 9.69
N GLY A 397 18.29 -13.59 9.47
CA GLY A 397 19.66 -14.00 9.73
C GLY A 397 20.68 -12.88 9.46
N HIS A 398 21.96 -13.24 9.50
CA HIS A 398 23.06 -12.35 9.09
C HIS A 398 23.27 -12.32 7.57
N ASP A 399 23.01 -13.44 6.89
CA ASP A 399 23.16 -13.58 5.44
C ASP A 399 21.91 -14.30 4.92
N VAL A 400 20.99 -13.52 4.34
CA VAL A 400 19.71 -14.01 3.82
C VAL A 400 19.81 -14.13 2.31
N ARG A 401 19.72 -15.35 1.78
CA ARG A 401 19.83 -15.66 0.35
C ARG A 401 18.52 -16.23 -0.18
N GLN A 402 17.76 -15.39 -0.87
CA GLN A 402 16.53 -15.79 -1.54
C GLN A 402 16.88 -16.18 -2.99
N GLN A 403 16.85 -17.47 -3.31
CA GLN A 403 17.31 -18.07 -4.56
C GLN A 403 16.25 -18.95 -5.25
N GLY A 404 15.07 -19.08 -4.64
CA GLY A 404 13.98 -19.96 -5.05
C GLY A 404 12.69 -19.16 -5.21
N THR A 405 11.58 -19.70 -4.72
CA THR A 405 10.28 -19.03 -4.76
C THR A 405 9.69 -18.85 -3.36
N LEU A 406 9.35 -17.60 -3.01
CA LEU A 406 8.49 -17.26 -1.89
C LEU A 406 7.16 -16.75 -2.45
N LEU A 407 6.05 -17.31 -2.01
CA LEU A 407 4.72 -16.94 -2.47
C LEU A 407 3.76 -16.71 -1.28
N SER A 408 3.22 -15.50 -1.19
CA SER A 408 2.07 -15.20 -0.34
C SER A 408 0.88 -14.74 -1.18
N THR A 409 -0.31 -14.72 -0.58
CA THR A 409 -1.51 -14.14 -1.22
C THR A 409 -2.15 -13.09 -0.33
N THR A 410 -2.91 -12.19 -0.93
CA THR A 410 -3.62 -11.12 -0.22
C THR A 410 -5.11 -11.17 -0.51
N SER A 411 -5.93 -11.09 0.54
CA SER A 411 -7.39 -10.99 0.46
C SER A 411 -7.87 -9.73 1.18
N VAL A 412 -9.16 -9.42 1.06
CA VAL A 412 -9.80 -8.30 1.76
C VAL A 412 -9.80 -8.44 3.29
N HIS A 413 -9.67 -9.66 3.81
CA HIS A 413 -9.65 -9.92 5.26
C HIS A 413 -8.24 -10.00 5.82
N THR A 414 -7.28 -10.33 4.97
CA THR A 414 -5.92 -10.60 5.40
C THR A 414 -4.95 -10.34 4.26
N ARG A 415 -4.06 -9.37 4.49
CA ARG A 415 -2.89 -9.14 3.64
C ARG A 415 -1.86 -10.25 3.82
N GLY A 416 -1.18 -10.58 2.72
CA GLY A 416 0.05 -11.35 2.72
C GLY A 416 1.26 -10.47 3.03
N THR A 417 2.25 -11.05 3.71
CA THR A 417 3.50 -10.37 4.07
C THR A 417 4.73 -11.26 3.81
N VAL A 418 5.83 -10.64 3.40
CA VAL A 418 7.14 -11.27 3.29
C VAL A 418 8.19 -10.39 3.96
N HIS A 419 9.01 -10.97 4.82
CA HIS A 419 10.05 -10.27 5.56
C HIS A 419 11.42 -10.92 5.30
N LEU A 420 12.37 -10.15 4.80
CA LEU A 420 13.77 -10.57 4.65
C LEU A 420 14.62 -9.67 5.55
N GLN A 421 15.12 -10.19 6.66
CA GLN A 421 15.58 -9.34 7.76
C GLN A 421 16.91 -9.77 8.35
N ASN A 422 17.69 -8.76 8.71
CA ASN A 422 18.83 -8.83 9.60
C ASN A 422 18.53 -7.97 10.84
N GLU A 423 19.30 -8.17 11.90
CA GLU A 423 19.27 -7.25 13.03
C GLU A 423 19.74 -5.86 12.55
N ARG A 424 18.99 -4.79 12.86
CA ARG A 424 19.30 -3.44 12.35
C ARG A 424 20.68 -2.91 12.78
N THR A 425 21.19 -3.42 13.90
CA THR A 425 22.54 -3.10 14.40
C THR A 425 23.65 -3.89 13.72
N ASP A 426 23.32 -4.89 12.90
CA ASP A 426 24.29 -5.68 12.13
C ASP A 426 24.66 -4.96 10.82
N THR A 427 25.67 -4.09 10.91
CA THR A 427 26.18 -3.32 9.76
C THR A 427 26.92 -4.16 8.73
N THR A 428 27.20 -5.44 9.04
CA THR A 428 27.83 -6.40 8.15
C THR A 428 26.84 -7.39 7.54
N GLY A 429 25.56 -7.27 7.88
CA GLY A 429 24.50 -8.13 7.38
C GLY A 429 24.24 -7.96 5.88
N SER A 430 23.74 -9.00 5.24
CA SER A 430 23.36 -8.95 3.83
C SER A 430 22.04 -9.67 3.54
N VAL A 431 21.30 -9.12 2.57
CA VAL A 431 20.13 -9.75 1.93
C VAL A 431 20.37 -9.79 0.43
N LEU A 432 20.42 -11.00 -0.14
CA LEU A 432 20.56 -11.23 -1.57
C LEU A 432 19.28 -11.87 -2.13
N LEU A 433 18.62 -11.17 -3.05
CA LEU A 433 17.61 -11.75 -3.93
C LEU A 433 18.32 -12.14 -5.22
N ASP A 434 18.63 -13.42 -5.34
CA ASP A 434 19.61 -13.96 -6.30
C ASP A 434 19.01 -14.12 -7.71
N GLN A 435 19.86 -14.47 -8.67
CA GLN A 435 19.47 -14.56 -10.07
C GLN A 435 18.33 -15.56 -10.30
N GLY A 436 17.28 -15.10 -10.99
CA GLY A 436 16.11 -15.90 -11.34
C GLY A 436 15.20 -16.26 -10.15
N SER A 437 15.44 -15.67 -8.98
CA SER A 437 14.62 -15.88 -7.81
C SER A 437 13.29 -15.11 -7.90
N THR A 438 12.26 -15.59 -7.18
CA THR A 438 10.94 -14.96 -7.18
C THR A 438 10.42 -14.80 -5.76
N THR A 439 10.14 -13.56 -5.36
CA THR A 439 9.40 -13.22 -4.15
C THR A 439 8.11 -12.52 -4.57
N ALA A 440 6.97 -13.19 -4.42
CA ALA A 440 5.71 -12.71 -4.96
C ALA A 440 4.58 -12.71 -3.91
N ILE A 441 3.85 -11.61 -3.85
CA ILE A 441 2.55 -11.51 -3.18
C ILE A 441 1.51 -11.21 -4.25
N VAL A 442 0.64 -12.18 -4.50
CA VAL A 442 -0.43 -12.07 -5.52
C VAL A 442 -1.80 -11.98 -4.84
N LEU A 443 -2.83 -11.67 -5.62
CA LEU A 443 -4.18 -11.62 -5.06
C LEU A 443 -4.71 -13.03 -4.79
N ASP A 444 -5.40 -13.17 -3.67
CA ASP A 444 -6.10 -14.39 -3.31
C ASP A 444 -7.26 -14.64 -4.29
N PRO A 445 -7.42 -15.87 -4.81
CA PRO A 445 -8.44 -16.16 -5.81
C PRO A 445 -9.86 -16.26 -5.21
N SER A 446 -10.03 -16.16 -3.89
CA SER A 446 -11.36 -16.20 -3.28
C SER A 446 -12.22 -15.00 -3.69
N ALA A 447 -13.51 -15.24 -3.95
CA ALA A 447 -14.49 -14.20 -4.28
C ALA A 447 -15.02 -13.49 -3.02
N THR A 448 -14.17 -13.28 -2.01
CA THR A 448 -14.53 -12.60 -0.76
C THR A 448 -14.62 -11.09 -0.97
N THR A 449 -15.54 -10.44 -0.26
CA THR A 449 -15.75 -9.00 -0.32
C THR A 449 -15.71 -8.39 1.08
N ALA A 450 -15.25 -7.15 1.19
CA ALA A 450 -15.29 -6.37 2.42
C ALA A 450 -15.97 -5.02 2.17
N LEU A 451 -16.57 -4.46 3.22
CA LEU A 451 -17.19 -3.14 3.18
C LEU A 451 -16.12 -2.04 3.16
N ASP A 452 -16.42 -0.89 2.58
CA ASP A 452 -15.51 0.25 2.54
C ASP A 452 -15.06 0.70 3.95
N VAL A 453 -15.95 0.65 4.95
CA VAL A 453 -15.62 0.96 6.35
C VAL A 453 -14.52 0.06 6.93
N GLN A 454 -14.46 -1.20 6.49
CA GLN A 454 -13.40 -2.12 6.93
C GLN A 454 -12.06 -1.71 6.34
N ARG A 455 -12.03 -1.29 5.07
CA ARG A 455 -10.84 -0.75 4.41
C ARG A 455 -10.39 0.55 5.05
N GLU A 456 -11.33 1.47 5.30
CA GLU A 456 -11.07 2.78 5.89
C GLU A 456 -10.41 2.65 7.28
N THR A 457 -10.86 1.68 8.09
CA THR A 457 -10.22 1.36 9.37
C THR A 457 -8.76 0.92 9.20
N LEU A 458 -8.44 0.17 8.15
CA LEU A 458 -7.06 -0.23 7.83
C LEU A 458 -6.23 0.99 7.39
N VAL A 459 -6.80 1.87 6.57
CA VAL A 459 -6.14 3.12 6.15
C VAL A 459 -5.89 4.03 7.35
N GLN A 460 -6.85 4.19 8.25
CA GLN A 460 -6.70 4.95 9.49
C GLN A 460 -5.53 4.47 10.34
N ASP A 461 -5.32 3.15 10.41
CA ASP A 461 -4.24 2.56 11.19
C ASP A 461 -2.86 2.59 10.49
N SER A 462 -2.76 3.17 9.29
CA SER A 462 -1.55 3.16 8.46
C SER A 462 -0.48 4.19 8.90
N ASP A 463 -0.85 5.14 9.75
CA ASP A 463 0.07 6.10 10.38
C ASP A 463 0.80 5.51 11.61
N LYS A 464 0.41 4.31 12.04
CA LYS A 464 1.02 3.60 13.18
C LYS A 464 2.26 2.83 12.71
N VAL A 465 3.43 3.28 13.17
CA VAL A 465 4.71 2.60 12.91
C VAL A 465 4.71 1.18 13.49
N GLY A 466 5.01 0.22 12.64
CA GLY A 466 5.10 -1.21 12.94
C GLY A 466 6.46 -1.76 12.54
N ASP A 467 7.15 -2.45 13.45
CA ASP A 467 8.45 -3.08 13.17
C ASP A 467 9.46 -2.11 12.46
N GLY A 468 9.41 -0.84 12.86
CA GLY A 468 10.30 0.22 12.38
C GLY A 468 9.78 1.04 11.18
N ILE A 469 8.62 0.72 10.60
CA ILE A 469 8.11 1.42 9.41
C ILE A 469 6.59 1.67 9.46
N ALA A 470 6.16 2.86 9.03
CA ALA A 470 4.76 3.14 8.75
C ALA A 470 4.40 2.58 7.37
N HIS A 471 3.20 2.03 7.22
CA HIS A 471 2.82 1.28 6.03
C HIS A 471 1.30 1.21 5.90
N ARG A 472 0.81 1.17 4.66
CA ARG A 472 -0.61 0.96 4.37
C ARG A 472 -1.05 -0.43 4.79
N ARG A 473 -2.11 -0.51 5.61
CA ARG A 473 -2.61 -1.79 6.12
C ARG A 473 -3.60 -2.50 5.21
N ASP A 474 -4.22 -1.76 4.29
CA ASP A 474 -5.07 -2.30 3.23
C ASP A 474 -4.27 -2.95 2.09
N GLN A 475 -2.94 -2.79 2.09
CA GLN A 475 -2.02 -3.28 1.06
C GLN A 475 -1.11 -4.40 1.59
N SER A 476 -0.63 -5.27 0.69
CA SER A 476 0.42 -6.25 1.02
C SER A 476 1.78 -5.60 1.25
N LEU A 477 2.69 -6.33 1.90
CA LEU A 477 4.01 -5.79 2.25
C LEU A 477 5.12 -6.82 2.04
N VAL A 478 6.09 -6.47 1.20
CA VAL A 478 7.44 -7.05 1.20
C VAL A 478 8.34 -6.07 1.96
N GLN A 479 8.86 -6.49 3.11
CA GLN A 479 9.75 -5.69 3.94
C GLN A 479 11.14 -6.31 3.96
N ILE A 480 12.14 -5.57 3.50
CA ILE A 480 13.54 -5.95 3.53
C ILE A 480 14.27 -4.97 4.46
N ASN A 481 14.90 -5.48 5.51
CA ASN A 481 15.56 -4.62 6.50
C ASN A 481 16.92 -5.19 6.90
N THR A 482 17.98 -4.39 6.77
CA THR A 482 19.33 -4.77 7.15
C THR A 482 20.14 -3.54 7.59
N GLY A 483 21.06 -3.73 8.54
CA GLY A 483 22.06 -2.70 8.85
C GLY A 483 23.16 -2.60 7.80
N GLY A 484 23.27 -3.58 6.90
CA GLY A 484 24.28 -3.65 5.83
C GLY A 484 23.66 -3.54 4.44
N THR A 485 23.83 -4.58 3.61
CA THR A 485 23.57 -4.49 2.15
C THR A 485 22.35 -5.28 1.69
N VAL A 486 21.64 -4.74 0.69
CA VAL A 486 20.59 -5.43 -0.07
C VAL A 486 20.96 -5.44 -1.53
N ALA A 487 20.97 -6.61 -2.16
CA ALA A 487 21.19 -6.74 -3.60
C ALA A 487 20.05 -7.51 -4.26
N PHE A 488 19.41 -6.88 -5.25
CA PHE A 488 18.53 -7.52 -6.21
C PHE A 488 19.37 -7.90 -7.43
N ALA A 489 19.77 -9.17 -7.50
CA ALA A 489 20.61 -9.68 -8.57
C ALA A 489 19.86 -9.79 -9.89
N ASP A 490 20.63 -10.04 -10.95
CA ASP A 490 20.13 -10.04 -12.32
C ASP A 490 18.91 -10.95 -12.49
N SER A 491 17.87 -10.46 -13.15
CA SER A 491 16.63 -11.22 -13.40
C SER A 491 15.90 -11.74 -12.15
N SER A 492 16.20 -11.22 -10.95
CA SER A 492 15.35 -11.44 -9.76
C SER A 492 14.01 -10.73 -9.92
N LEU A 493 12.94 -11.32 -9.36
CA LEU A 493 11.59 -10.72 -9.36
C LEU A 493 11.09 -10.56 -7.92
N THR A 494 10.80 -9.32 -7.54
CA THR A 494 10.07 -8.98 -6.31
C THR A 494 8.74 -8.33 -6.69
N LEU A 495 7.63 -8.98 -6.37
CA LEU A 495 6.29 -8.58 -6.82
C LEU A 495 5.33 -8.48 -5.64
N ALA A 496 4.59 -7.38 -5.56
CA ALA A 496 3.49 -7.17 -4.63
C ALA A 496 2.36 -6.38 -5.32
N THR A 497 1.41 -7.08 -5.95
CA THR A 497 0.35 -6.45 -6.78
C THR A 497 -0.46 -5.41 -6.00
N GLY A 498 -0.39 -4.14 -6.42
CA GLY A 498 -0.99 -2.99 -5.72
C GLY A 498 -0.54 -2.84 -4.26
N GLY A 499 0.63 -3.39 -3.92
CA GLY A 499 1.18 -3.53 -2.57
C GLY A 499 2.41 -2.66 -2.30
N GLN A 500 3.21 -3.04 -1.32
CA GLN A 500 4.39 -2.27 -0.90
C GLN A 500 5.65 -3.12 -0.94
N ILE A 501 6.74 -2.54 -1.44
CA ILE A 501 8.11 -3.08 -1.34
C ILE A 501 8.96 -2.04 -0.62
N PHE A 502 9.29 -2.30 0.64
CA PHE A 502 10.08 -1.39 1.47
C PHE A 502 11.44 -1.99 1.78
N VAL A 503 12.49 -1.25 1.44
CA VAL A 503 13.89 -1.64 1.62
C VAL A 503 14.56 -0.63 2.54
N ASP A 504 15.02 -1.08 3.71
CA ASP A 504 15.78 -0.29 4.68
C ASP A 504 17.19 -0.89 4.81
N ALA A 505 18.21 -0.20 4.26
CA ALA A 505 19.57 -0.73 4.16
C ALA A 505 20.63 0.37 4.18
N ALA A 506 21.85 0.04 4.61
CA ALA A 506 22.99 0.94 4.41
C ALA A 506 23.30 1.10 2.92
N ASP A 507 23.21 0.02 2.15
CA ASP A 507 23.38 0.05 0.69
C ASP A 507 22.35 -0.85 0.00
N SER A 508 21.63 -0.31 -0.99
CA SER A 508 20.68 -1.04 -1.83
C SER A 508 21.12 -1.01 -3.30
N GLU A 509 21.22 -2.18 -3.93
CA GLU A 509 21.59 -2.31 -5.34
C GLU A 509 20.49 -3.07 -6.11
N VAL A 510 19.98 -2.46 -7.19
CA VAL A 510 19.06 -3.10 -8.14
C VAL A 510 19.79 -3.32 -9.46
N ARG A 511 20.21 -4.57 -9.71
CA ARG A 511 21.05 -4.91 -10.87
C ARG A 511 20.27 -5.08 -12.16
N GLN A 512 21.00 -5.19 -13.27
CA GLN A 512 20.44 -5.32 -14.61
C GLN A 512 19.44 -6.48 -14.70
N GLY A 513 18.25 -6.23 -15.22
CA GLY A 513 17.19 -7.21 -15.38
C GLY A 513 16.43 -7.56 -14.10
N ALA A 514 16.87 -7.09 -12.92
CA ALA A 514 16.09 -7.20 -11.69
C ALA A 514 14.80 -6.38 -11.81
N ARG A 515 13.68 -6.93 -11.31
CA ARG A 515 12.35 -6.33 -11.43
C ARG A 515 11.69 -6.21 -10.07
N LEU A 516 11.32 -4.99 -9.71
CA LEU A 516 10.48 -4.68 -8.55
C LEU A 516 9.12 -4.24 -9.09
N ASP A 517 8.05 -4.96 -8.75
CA ASP A 517 6.72 -4.75 -9.32
C ASP A 517 5.67 -4.55 -8.23
N VAL A 518 5.08 -3.36 -8.20
CA VAL A 518 3.94 -3.02 -7.34
C VAL A 518 2.74 -2.56 -8.16
N ALA A 519 2.70 -2.90 -9.44
CA ALA A 519 1.67 -2.43 -10.35
C ALA A 519 0.26 -2.84 -9.90
N GLY A 520 -0.70 -1.99 -10.25
CA GLY A 520 -2.10 -2.22 -9.99
C GLY A 520 -2.62 -3.42 -10.78
N TYR A 521 -3.59 -4.11 -10.19
CA TYR A 521 -4.21 -5.28 -10.80
C TYR A 521 -5.03 -4.91 -12.03
N VAL A 522 -4.82 -5.67 -13.11
CA VAL A 522 -5.49 -5.47 -14.40
C VAL A 522 -6.59 -6.52 -14.60
N GLY A 523 -7.73 -6.10 -15.14
CA GLY A 523 -8.81 -7.01 -15.50
C GLY A 523 -9.80 -7.30 -14.36
N VAL A 524 -9.92 -6.36 -13.41
CA VAL A 524 -10.92 -6.43 -12.34
C VAL A 524 -12.31 -6.35 -12.95
N LYS A 525 -13.09 -7.41 -12.87
CA LYS A 525 -14.43 -7.42 -13.45
C LYS A 525 -15.44 -6.83 -12.50
N ILE A 526 -16.13 -5.78 -12.94
CA ILE A 526 -17.22 -5.15 -12.19
C ILE A 526 -18.52 -5.34 -12.96
N ALA A 527 -19.58 -5.80 -12.30
CA ALA A 527 -20.90 -5.87 -12.92
C ALA A 527 -21.48 -4.46 -13.10
N MET A 528 -22.14 -4.17 -14.23
CA MET A 528 -22.74 -2.84 -14.46
C MET A 528 -23.68 -2.40 -13.33
N GLU A 529 -24.42 -3.35 -12.78
CA GLU A 529 -25.37 -3.13 -11.67
C GLU A 529 -24.70 -2.69 -10.36
N ALA A 530 -23.39 -2.91 -10.18
CA ALA A 530 -22.65 -2.40 -9.03
C ALA A 530 -22.56 -0.86 -9.01
N ASN A 531 -22.79 -0.22 -10.16
CA ASN A 531 -22.90 1.23 -10.27
C ASN A 531 -24.28 1.76 -9.86
N ASN A 532 -25.25 0.89 -9.56
CA ASN A 532 -26.53 1.31 -9.00
C ASN A 532 -26.55 1.20 -7.48
N VAL A 533 -27.15 2.20 -6.83
CA VAL A 533 -27.53 2.14 -5.42
C VAL A 533 -29.04 2.27 -5.32
N GLN A 534 -29.67 1.42 -4.50
CA GLN A 534 -31.08 1.59 -4.12
C GLN A 534 -31.14 2.28 -2.78
N ILE A 535 -31.84 3.40 -2.73
CA ILE A 535 -32.08 4.12 -1.50
C ILE A 535 -33.56 4.08 -1.14
N ASN A 536 -33.85 4.25 0.13
CA ASN A 536 -35.21 4.48 0.61
C ASN A 536 -35.32 5.94 1.04
N VAL A 537 -36.01 6.76 0.25
CA VAL A 537 -36.03 8.20 0.48
C VAL A 537 -36.80 8.52 1.76
N GLN A 538 -36.16 9.27 2.66
CA GLN A 538 -36.78 9.88 3.83
C GLN A 538 -36.61 11.40 3.76
N GLY A 539 -37.05 12.10 4.82
CA GLY A 539 -36.88 13.55 4.90
C GLY A 539 -35.41 13.99 4.97
N ASN A 540 -34.53 13.14 5.49
CA ASN A 540 -33.10 13.47 5.63
C ASN A 540 -32.37 13.48 4.29
N GLU A 541 -32.69 12.58 3.37
CA GLU A 541 -32.12 12.57 2.02
C GLU A 541 -32.54 13.82 1.23
N GLN A 542 -33.70 14.41 1.54
CA GLN A 542 -34.22 15.62 0.86
C GLN A 542 -33.89 16.92 1.60
N ARG A 543 -32.95 16.91 2.56
CA ARG A 543 -32.69 18.03 3.48
C ARG A 543 -32.47 19.39 2.79
N ASP A 544 -31.88 19.38 1.60
CA ASP A 544 -31.53 20.57 0.81
C ASP A 544 -32.42 20.76 -0.43
N ALA A 545 -33.49 19.96 -0.52
CA ALA A 545 -34.60 20.12 -1.46
C ALA A 545 -35.90 20.37 -0.66
N PRO A 546 -36.05 21.54 0.00
CA PRO A 546 -37.10 21.77 1.00
C PRO A 546 -38.52 21.60 0.44
N LEU A 547 -38.74 21.94 -0.83
CA LEU A 547 -40.03 21.73 -1.50
C LEU A 547 -40.47 20.25 -1.47
N ASN A 548 -39.54 19.33 -1.76
CA ASN A 548 -39.82 17.90 -1.80
C ASN A 548 -39.84 17.28 -0.40
N ARG A 549 -38.95 17.73 0.48
CA ARG A 549 -38.90 17.30 1.88
C ARG A 549 -40.22 17.57 2.61
N ASP A 550 -40.74 18.79 2.45
CA ASP A 550 -41.91 19.26 3.18
C ASP A 550 -43.22 18.70 2.58
N ASP A 551 -43.26 18.44 1.26
CA ASP A 551 -44.39 17.80 0.57
C ASP A 551 -44.49 16.29 0.86
N ALA A 552 -43.37 15.62 1.14
CA ALA A 552 -43.28 14.22 1.52
C ALA A 552 -43.77 13.19 0.48
N SER A 553 -44.13 13.59 -0.76
CA SER A 553 -44.58 12.64 -1.81
C SER A 553 -43.54 11.58 -2.19
N LEU A 554 -42.25 11.86 -1.97
CA LEU A 554 -41.14 10.92 -2.20
C LEU A 554 -40.78 10.07 -0.97
N ASN A 555 -41.35 10.36 0.22
CA ASN A 555 -40.99 9.63 1.44
C ASN A 555 -41.40 8.15 1.38
N SER A 556 -40.57 7.30 1.96
CA SER A 556 -40.69 5.84 1.98
C SER A 556 -40.76 5.19 0.59
N LYS A 557 -40.24 5.87 -0.44
CA LYS A 557 -40.12 5.32 -1.80
C LYS A 557 -38.72 4.74 -2.02
N ASN A 558 -38.67 3.57 -2.64
CA ASN A 558 -37.42 2.99 -3.09
C ASN A 558 -37.04 3.58 -4.44
N ILE A 559 -35.86 4.18 -4.52
CA ILE A 559 -35.34 4.86 -5.71
C ILE A 559 -33.99 4.26 -6.06
N TRP A 560 -33.84 3.88 -7.33
CA TRP A 560 -32.56 3.52 -7.92
C TRP A 560 -31.84 4.76 -8.44
N LEU A 561 -30.59 4.91 -8.03
CA LEU A 561 -29.70 5.97 -8.44
C LEU A 561 -28.44 5.39 -9.08
N ASP A 562 -27.91 6.07 -10.08
CA ASP A 562 -26.60 5.78 -10.65
C ASP A 562 -25.51 6.49 -9.83
N ARG A 563 -24.61 5.72 -9.23
CA ARG A 563 -23.53 6.22 -8.38
C ARG A 563 -22.53 7.06 -9.15
N ARG A 564 -22.43 6.88 -10.47
CA ARG A 564 -21.45 7.55 -11.33
C ARG A 564 -21.80 9.01 -11.60
N ASP A 565 -23.08 9.36 -11.45
CA ASP A 565 -23.58 10.72 -11.64
C ASP A 565 -23.58 11.53 -10.35
N LEU A 566 -23.21 10.93 -9.21
CA LEU A 566 -23.20 11.63 -7.92
C LEU A 566 -22.15 12.73 -7.89
N VAL A 567 -22.47 13.80 -7.17
CA VAL A 567 -21.63 14.97 -6.97
C VAL A 567 -21.24 15.05 -5.51
N LEU A 568 -19.92 15.06 -5.25
CA LEU A 568 -19.37 15.33 -3.93
C LEU A 568 -19.47 16.83 -3.62
N VAL A 569 -19.99 17.13 -2.44
CA VAL A 569 -19.99 18.47 -1.84
C VAL A 569 -19.10 18.39 -0.61
N PRO A 570 -17.90 19.01 -0.63
CA PRO A 570 -16.96 18.95 0.49
C PRO A 570 -17.49 19.59 1.76
N ALA A 571 -16.98 19.15 2.91
CA ALA A 571 -17.17 19.79 4.21
C ALA A 571 -16.84 21.29 4.17
N GLY A 572 -17.50 22.07 5.01
CA GLY A 572 -17.48 23.53 5.03
C GLY A 572 -18.41 24.19 4.02
N THR A 573 -18.79 23.50 2.94
CA THR A 573 -19.75 24.02 1.96
C THR A 573 -21.11 24.23 2.63
N ASN A 574 -21.66 25.44 2.55
CA ASN A 574 -22.92 25.82 3.22
C ASN A 574 -22.94 25.57 4.74
N GLY A 575 -21.78 25.49 5.40
CA GLY A 575 -21.66 25.32 6.85
C GLY A 575 -21.82 23.89 7.36
N TYR A 576 -21.75 22.88 6.49
CA TYR A 576 -21.78 21.48 6.92
C TYR A 576 -20.42 20.97 7.39
N GLU A 577 -20.38 20.19 8.47
CA GLU A 577 -19.12 19.68 9.06
C GLU A 577 -18.54 18.46 8.33
N ALA A 578 -19.33 17.77 7.50
CA ALA A 578 -18.92 16.55 6.82
C ALA A 578 -19.24 16.60 5.31
N ASP A 579 -18.46 15.86 4.54
CA ASP A 579 -18.67 15.63 3.11
C ASP A 579 -20.05 15.02 2.83
N ARG A 580 -20.62 15.38 1.68
CA ARG A 580 -21.94 14.91 1.27
C ARG A 580 -21.96 14.53 -0.20
N TRP A 581 -22.80 13.56 -0.52
CA TRP A 581 -22.95 13.06 -1.88
C TRP A 581 -24.37 13.33 -2.35
N TYR A 582 -24.53 14.09 -3.43
CA TYR A 582 -25.85 14.40 -3.99
C TYR A 582 -26.05 13.74 -5.36
N THR A 583 -27.31 13.44 -5.69
CA THR A 583 -27.72 13.25 -7.09
C THR A 583 -27.31 14.47 -7.92
N ALA A 584 -27.02 14.31 -9.21
CA ALA A 584 -26.48 15.38 -10.06
C ALA A 584 -27.33 16.67 -10.07
N GLY A 585 -28.66 16.55 -9.94
CA GLY A 585 -29.57 17.70 -9.86
C GLY A 585 -29.78 18.27 -8.45
N GLY A 586 -29.14 17.71 -7.42
CA GLY A 586 -29.22 18.18 -6.03
C GLY A 586 -30.45 17.73 -5.24
N LEU A 587 -31.32 16.87 -5.79
CA LEU A 587 -32.55 16.43 -5.13
C LEU A 587 -32.33 15.59 -3.86
N LEU A 588 -31.41 14.62 -3.90
CA LEU A 588 -31.20 13.65 -2.81
C LEU A 588 -29.73 13.63 -2.37
N GLU A 589 -29.51 13.73 -1.07
CA GLU A 589 -28.25 13.47 -0.35
C GLU A 589 -28.20 11.97 0.02
N VAL A 590 -27.14 11.27 -0.36
CA VAL A 590 -27.08 9.79 -0.35
C VAL A 590 -25.79 9.23 0.25
N GLY A 591 -24.98 10.04 0.92
CA GLY A 591 -23.67 9.63 1.46
C GLY A 591 -23.77 8.40 2.38
N GLY A 592 -24.83 8.32 3.19
CA GLY A 592 -25.07 7.20 4.10
C GLY A 592 -25.28 5.82 3.43
N TYR A 593 -25.58 5.80 2.12
CA TYR A 593 -25.82 4.56 1.37
C TYR A 593 -24.59 4.08 0.59
N LEU A 594 -23.52 4.88 0.50
CA LEU A 594 -22.35 4.53 -0.30
C LEU A 594 -21.42 3.53 0.42
N GLY A 595 -21.39 3.53 1.75
CA GLY A 595 -20.49 2.68 2.56
C GLY A 595 -20.94 1.23 2.80
N VAL A 596 -22.10 0.81 2.28
CA VAL A 596 -22.64 -0.56 2.50
C VAL A 596 -22.39 -1.52 1.33
N THR A 597 -21.59 -1.12 0.33
CA THR A 597 -21.23 -1.99 -0.80
C THR A 597 -20.01 -2.82 -0.45
N GLY A 598 -20.05 -4.12 -0.77
CA GLY A 598 -18.90 -5.00 -0.63
C GLY A 598 -18.02 -4.93 -1.88
N HIS A 599 -16.71 -4.78 -1.69
CA HIS A 599 -15.70 -4.72 -2.73
C HIS A 599 -14.71 -5.88 -2.61
N GLY A 600 -14.27 -6.43 -3.74
CA GLY A 600 -13.29 -7.52 -3.78
C GLY A 600 -11.85 -7.03 -3.71
N ILE A 601 -10.90 -7.93 -3.43
CA ILE A 601 -9.48 -7.55 -3.33
C ILE A 601 -8.91 -7.01 -4.63
N GLY A 602 -9.43 -7.47 -5.78
CA GLY A 602 -9.07 -6.94 -7.09
C GLY A 602 -9.33 -5.44 -7.22
N GLU A 603 -10.43 -4.93 -6.67
CA GLU A 603 -10.78 -3.50 -6.71
C GLU A 603 -9.84 -2.68 -5.82
N TRP A 604 -9.50 -3.19 -4.63
CA TRP A 604 -8.57 -2.53 -3.70
C TRP A 604 -7.16 -2.44 -4.29
N SER A 605 -6.70 -3.53 -4.90
CA SER A 605 -5.37 -3.65 -5.51
C SER A 605 -5.31 -3.14 -6.95
N ALA A 606 -6.36 -2.50 -7.48
CA ALA A 606 -6.36 -1.96 -8.83
C ALA A 606 -5.45 -0.72 -8.96
N GLN A 607 -5.11 -0.06 -7.86
CA GLN A 607 -4.13 1.04 -7.87
C GLN A 607 -2.70 0.49 -7.80
N GLY A 608 -1.76 1.22 -8.40
CA GLY A 608 -0.33 0.96 -8.21
C GLY A 608 0.09 1.21 -6.76
N GLY A 609 1.08 0.45 -6.32
CA GLY A 609 1.58 0.44 -4.95
C GLY A 609 2.82 1.31 -4.72
N THR A 610 3.59 1.04 -3.67
CA THR A 610 4.76 1.86 -3.30
C THR A 610 6.04 1.04 -3.27
N VAL A 611 7.08 1.54 -3.93
CA VAL A 611 8.47 1.10 -3.73
C VAL A 611 9.20 2.17 -2.94
N GLN A 612 9.80 1.80 -1.81
CA GLN A 612 10.57 2.72 -0.98
C GLN A 612 11.96 2.16 -0.69
N PHE A 613 12.97 2.99 -0.89
CA PHE A 613 14.34 2.77 -0.40
C PHE A 613 14.63 3.76 0.72
N SER A 614 15.10 3.27 1.87
CA SER A 614 15.56 4.07 3.00
C SER A 614 16.94 3.63 3.48
N GLY A 615 17.62 4.53 4.19
CA GLY A 615 18.92 4.26 4.80
C GLY A 615 20.05 5.04 4.12
N GLY A 616 21.14 4.36 3.76
CA GLY A 616 22.35 5.01 3.25
C GLY A 616 22.28 5.33 1.76
N ASN A 617 22.45 4.34 0.89
CA ASN A 617 22.61 4.53 -0.55
C ASN A 617 21.64 3.64 -1.35
N VAL A 618 21.17 4.13 -2.50
CA VAL A 618 20.46 3.31 -3.50
C VAL A 618 21.06 3.47 -4.89
N THR A 619 21.33 2.36 -5.55
CA THR A 619 21.79 2.32 -6.95
C THR A 619 20.84 1.44 -7.76
N THR A 620 20.26 1.99 -8.83
CA THR A 620 19.52 1.20 -9.83
C THR A 620 20.29 1.19 -11.13
N ALA A 621 20.66 0.00 -11.61
CA ALA A 621 21.44 -0.16 -12.83
C ALA A 621 20.55 -0.03 -14.08
N ARG A 622 21.13 0.46 -15.18
CA ARG A 622 20.45 0.47 -16.48
C ARG A 622 19.98 -0.94 -16.85
N GLY A 623 18.73 -1.06 -17.30
CA GLY A 623 18.10 -2.34 -17.64
C GLY A 623 17.48 -3.08 -16.45
N SER A 624 17.58 -2.57 -15.23
CA SER A 624 16.63 -2.90 -14.15
C SER A 624 15.29 -2.20 -14.38
N SER A 625 14.21 -2.69 -13.77
CA SER A 625 12.88 -2.08 -13.90
C SER A 625 12.13 -2.03 -12.57
N ILE A 626 11.53 -0.87 -12.29
CA ILE A 626 10.56 -0.67 -11.21
C ILE A 626 9.20 -0.41 -11.85
N ASN A 627 8.23 -1.30 -11.64
CA ASN A 627 6.89 -1.15 -12.22
C ASN A 627 5.94 -0.57 -11.17
N LEU A 628 5.51 0.67 -11.40
CA LEU A 628 4.54 1.41 -10.61
C LEU A 628 3.20 1.55 -11.34
N SER A 629 3.03 0.96 -12.52
CA SER A 629 1.87 1.21 -13.38
C SER A 629 0.54 1.02 -12.67
N GLY A 630 -0.45 1.81 -13.07
CA GLY A 630 -1.82 1.69 -12.58
C GLY A 630 -2.50 0.43 -13.13
N GLY A 631 -3.49 -0.08 -12.41
CA GLY A 631 -4.33 -1.17 -12.89
C GLY A 631 -5.56 -0.68 -13.67
N ALA A 632 -6.52 -1.58 -13.87
CA ALA A 632 -7.75 -1.24 -14.57
C ALA A 632 -8.96 -2.06 -14.11
N LEU A 633 -10.12 -1.39 -14.07
CA LEU A 633 -11.43 -1.99 -13.85
C LEU A 633 -12.14 -2.20 -15.20
N ASP A 634 -12.59 -3.42 -15.45
CA ASP A 634 -13.40 -3.79 -16.61
C ASP A 634 -14.87 -3.87 -16.19
N VAL A 635 -15.59 -2.76 -16.32
CA VAL A 635 -17.04 -2.73 -16.11
C VAL A 635 -17.71 -3.49 -17.25
N GLN A 636 -18.41 -4.56 -16.92
CA GLN A 636 -19.05 -5.43 -17.89
C GLN A 636 -20.33 -4.79 -18.44
N THR A 637 -20.67 -5.04 -19.71
CA THR A 637 -21.98 -4.67 -20.27
C THR A 637 -23.11 -5.24 -19.41
N GLY A 638 -24.10 -4.42 -19.09
CA GLY A 638 -25.20 -4.84 -18.23
C GLY A 638 -26.27 -3.78 -18.08
N TYR A 639 -27.27 -4.04 -17.25
CA TYR A 639 -28.37 -3.12 -17.03
C TYR A 639 -28.13 -2.22 -15.82
N VAL A 640 -28.53 -0.96 -15.95
CA VAL A 640 -28.71 0.00 -14.86
C VAL A 640 -30.22 0.18 -14.66
N ASN A 641 -30.71 0.01 -13.44
CA ASN A 641 -32.07 0.35 -13.02
C ASN A 641 -32.23 1.88 -12.94
N LEU A 642 -33.35 2.38 -13.47
CA LEU A 642 -33.72 3.79 -13.50
C LEU A 642 -35.01 4.00 -12.72
N THR A 643 -35.07 5.12 -12.00
CA THR A 643 -36.31 5.60 -11.38
C THR A 643 -36.69 6.93 -12.01
N HIS A 644 -37.95 7.05 -12.42
CA HIS A 644 -38.49 8.27 -13.01
C HIS A 644 -39.44 8.94 -12.05
N LEU A 645 -39.33 10.26 -11.91
CA LEU A 645 -40.12 11.13 -11.05
C LEU A 645 -41.08 11.95 -11.90
N LYS A 646 -42.27 12.23 -11.36
CA LYS A 646 -43.27 13.10 -11.99
C LYS A 646 -43.14 14.51 -11.42
N GLY A 647 -42.64 15.45 -12.23
CA GLY A 647 -42.57 16.86 -11.86
C GLY A 647 -43.97 17.47 -11.75
N ALA A 648 -44.12 18.49 -10.91
CA ALA A 648 -45.35 19.27 -10.79
C ALA A 648 -45.69 20.02 -12.09
N ASP A 649 -44.71 20.21 -12.97
CA ASP A 649 -44.84 20.75 -14.33
C ASP A 649 -45.36 19.73 -15.36
N GLY A 650 -45.58 18.48 -14.95
CA GLY A 650 -46.10 17.40 -15.80
C GLY A 650 -45.03 16.65 -16.60
N MET A 651 -43.76 17.01 -16.48
CA MET A 651 -42.65 16.32 -17.14
C MET A 651 -42.11 15.15 -16.30
N LEU A 652 -41.36 14.25 -16.95
CA LEU A 652 -40.70 13.13 -16.30
C LEU A 652 -39.20 13.38 -16.17
N TYR A 653 -38.66 13.08 -14.99
CA TYR A 653 -37.25 13.28 -14.66
C TYR A 653 -36.63 12.00 -14.15
N ASN A 654 -35.42 11.69 -14.60
CA ASN A 654 -34.63 10.61 -13.99
C ASN A 654 -34.20 11.06 -12.59
N ALA A 655 -34.46 10.25 -11.56
CA ALA A 655 -34.10 10.55 -10.18
C ALA A 655 -32.60 10.84 -9.97
N SER A 656 -31.71 10.27 -10.80
CA SER A 656 -30.26 10.53 -10.69
C SER A 656 -29.86 11.95 -11.10
N THR A 657 -30.65 12.62 -11.94
CA THR A 657 -30.36 13.96 -12.49
C THR A 657 -31.46 14.99 -12.24
N ALA A 658 -32.49 14.62 -11.48
CA ALA A 658 -33.65 15.44 -11.17
C ALA A 658 -33.24 16.73 -10.42
N PRO A 659 -33.59 17.93 -10.93
CA PRO A 659 -33.34 19.19 -10.23
C PRO A 659 -34.00 19.23 -8.84
N GLY A 660 -33.26 19.64 -7.82
CA GLY A 660 -33.73 19.72 -6.43
C GLY A 660 -34.64 20.91 -6.12
N ASP A 661 -34.66 21.91 -6.99
CA ASP A 661 -35.50 23.11 -6.93
C ASP A 661 -36.89 22.92 -7.57
N LEU A 662 -37.14 21.77 -8.20
CA LEU A 662 -38.44 21.38 -8.75
C LEU A 662 -39.20 20.46 -7.79
N LEU A 663 -40.51 20.67 -7.63
CA LEU A 663 -41.37 19.78 -6.83
C LEU A 663 -41.76 18.51 -7.63
N TYR A 664 -41.64 17.34 -7.00
CA TYR A 664 -42.06 16.05 -7.55
C TYR A 664 -43.25 15.48 -6.79
N THR A 665 -44.28 15.10 -7.54
CA THR A 665 -45.56 14.59 -6.99
C THR A 665 -45.55 13.07 -6.75
N GLY A 666 -44.44 12.40 -7.05
CA GLY A 666 -44.27 10.96 -6.82
C GLY A 666 -43.42 10.25 -7.87
N LEU A 667 -43.32 8.92 -7.75
CA LEU A 667 -42.68 8.06 -8.74
C LEU A 667 -43.61 7.85 -9.94
N TYR A 668 -43.05 7.89 -11.14
CA TYR A 668 -43.77 7.45 -12.34
C TYR A 668 -43.99 5.93 -12.31
N ARG A 669 -45.26 5.52 -12.32
CA ARG A 669 -45.67 4.10 -12.30
C ARG A 669 -46.30 3.63 -13.61
N GLY A 670 -46.37 4.50 -14.62
CA GLY A 670 -47.10 4.25 -15.86
C GLY A 670 -48.27 5.23 -16.03
N PHE A 671 -49.08 5.00 -17.06
CA PHE A 671 -50.39 5.65 -17.20
C PHE A 671 -51.31 5.21 -16.07
N GLU A 672 -51.93 6.16 -15.39
CA GLU A 672 -52.82 5.93 -14.25
C GLU A 672 -54.28 5.95 -14.70
N ASP A 673 -54.98 4.82 -14.52
CA ASP A 673 -56.42 4.74 -14.72
C ASP A 673 -57.11 4.65 -13.35
N THR A 674 -57.74 5.76 -12.94
CA THR A 674 -58.42 5.85 -11.64
C THR A 674 -59.91 5.62 -11.80
N HIS A 675 -60.39 4.51 -11.24
CA HIS A 675 -61.81 4.21 -11.20
C HIS A 675 -62.46 4.88 -9.99
N ALA A 676 -62.90 6.13 -10.17
CA ALA A 676 -63.52 6.96 -9.11
C ALA A 676 -64.68 6.28 -8.35
N ARG A 677 -65.42 5.37 -9.02
CA ARG A 677 -66.51 4.59 -8.40
C ARG A 677 -66.02 3.51 -7.43
N TRP A 678 -64.83 2.94 -7.68
CA TRP A 678 -64.31 1.77 -6.98
C TRP A 678 -63.12 2.08 -6.07
N GLY A 679 -62.67 3.34 -6.05
CA GLY A 679 -61.53 3.78 -5.23
C GLY A 679 -60.22 3.06 -5.57
N SER A 680 -60.08 2.55 -6.79
CA SER A 680 -58.92 1.78 -7.23
C SER A 680 -58.24 2.45 -8.43
N THR A 681 -56.90 2.49 -8.41
CA THR A 681 -56.07 3.03 -9.48
C THR A 681 -55.21 1.90 -10.05
N THR A 682 -55.29 1.71 -11.37
CA THR A 682 -54.48 0.74 -12.12
C THR A 682 -53.36 1.48 -12.85
N PHE A 683 -52.18 0.88 -12.94
CA PHE A 683 -51.00 1.48 -13.57
C PHE A 683 -50.57 0.67 -14.80
N TYR A 684 -50.37 1.35 -15.93
CA TYR A 684 -49.93 0.74 -17.19
C TYR A 684 -48.58 1.31 -17.61
N TYR A 685 -47.51 0.55 -17.39
CA TYR A 685 -46.16 1.00 -17.68
C TYR A 685 -45.82 0.89 -19.17
N ASN A 686 -45.16 1.92 -19.73
CA ASN A 686 -44.67 1.89 -21.10
C ASN A 686 -43.14 2.08 -21.14
N PRO A 687 -42.35 1.04 -21.50
CA PRO A 687 -40.89 1.11 -21.54
C PRO A 687 -40.33 2.05 -22.61
N LEU A 688 -41.15 2.53 -23.56
CA LEU A 688 -40.76 3.52 -24.57
C LEU A 688 -40.83 4.97 -24.05
N ILE A 689 -41.67 5.23 -23.03
CA ILE A 689 -41.87 6.59 -22.48
C ILE A 689 -40.91 6.82 -21.31
N ALA A 690 -40.80 5.83 -20.44
CA ALA A 690 -39.85 5.81 -19.34
C ALA A 690 -39.37 4.36 -19.23
N PRO A 691 -38.09 4.05 -19.45
CA PRO A 691 -37.58 2.69 -19.24
C PRO A 691 -37.16 2.48 -17.78
N GLN A 692 -37.52 1.34 -17.17
CA GLN A 692 -37.07 0.99 -15.79
C GLN A 692 -35.63 0.50 -15.75
N ARG A 693 -35.10 0.08 -16.89
CA ARG A 693 -33.74 -0.41 -17.05
C ARG A 693 -33.16 0.10 -18.34
N LYS A 694 -31.90 0.48 -18.30
CA LYS A 694 -31.11 0.90 -19.45
C LYS A 694 -29.95 -0.08 -19.60
N LEU A 695 -29.86 -0.71 -20.76
CA LEU A 695 -28.67 -1.48 -21.11
C LEU A 695 -27.53 -0.50 -21.38
N GLU A 696 -26.43 -0.65 -20.66
CA GLU A 696 -25.21 0.12 -20.89
C GLU A 696 -24.09 -0.79 -21.37
N ASN A 697 -23.33 -0.28 -22.34
CA ASN A 697 -22.09 -0.93 -22.77
C ASN A 697 -21.08 -0.87 -21.63
N GLY A 698 -20.32 -1.96 -21.49
CA GLY A 698 -19.15 -2.02 -20.64
C GLY A 698 -18.08 -1.02 -21.07
N TYR A 699 -17.15 -0.75 -20.17
CA TYR A 699 -16.03 0.16 -20.39
C TYR A 699 -14.91 -0.17 -19.43
N THR A 700 -13.68 0.19 -19.81
CA THR A 700 -12.52 0.06 -18.94
C THR A 700 -12.21 1.39 -18.24
N VAL A 701 -11.85 1.33 -16.97
CA VAL A 701 -11.46 2.47 -16.12
C VAL A 701 -10.04 2.23 -15.66
N GLY A 702 -9.08 3.03 -16.09
CA GLY A 702 -7.73 2.95 -15.53
C GLY A 702 -7.65 3.56 -14.14
N ARG A 703 -6.69 3.09 -13.35
CA ARG A 703 -6.52 3.48 -11.94
C ARG A 703 -5.14 4.10 -11.73
N ASP A 704 -5.02 4.87 -10.66
CA ASP A 704 -3.78 5.59 -10.33
C ASP A 704 -2.59 4.62 -10.27
N ALA A 705 -1.47 5.06 -10.83
CA ALA A 705 -0.17 4.44 -10.66
C ALA A 705 0.39 4.75 -9.26
N GLY A 706 1.45 4.03 -8.92
CA GLY A 706 2.11 4.00 -7.63
C GLY A 706 3.15 5.09 -7.39
N GLN A 707 4.00 4.86 -6.40
CA GLN A 707 5.03 5.82 -5.97
C GLN A 707 6.39 5.15 -5.79
N LEU A 708 7.45 5.84 -6.20
CA LEU A 708 8.83 5.55 -5.86
C LEU A 708 9.34 6.59 -4.85
N ILE A 709 9.68 6.14 -3.65
CA ILE A 709 10.19 6.98 -2.56
C ILE A 709 11.67 6.67 -2.34
N VAL A 710 12.51 7.68 -2.49
CA VAL A 710 13.96 7.62 -2.28
C VAL A 710 14.28 8.41 -1.01
N SER A 711 14.27 7.68 0.10
CA SER A 711 14.56 8.16 1.45
C SER A 711 16.00 7.81 1.88
N THR A 712 16.96 7.98 0.98
CA THR A 712 18.38 7.63 1.20
C THR A 712 19.26 8.88 1.28
N ALA A 713 20.47 8.74 1.84
CA ALA A 713 21.47 9.81 1.88
C ALA A 713 22.17 10.04 0.53
N HIS A 714 22.23 9.02 -0.33
CA HIS A 714 22.69 9.09 -1.72
C HIS A 714 21.82 8.24 -2.64
N ALA A 715 21.71 8.63 -3.90
CA ALA A 715 20.94 7.89 -4.90
C ALA A 715 21.56 8.03 -6.29
N GLN A 716 21.72 6.90 -6.98
CA GLN A 716 22.02 6.84 -8.41
C GLN A 716 20.92 6.05 -9.11
N LEU A 717 20.08 6.74 -9.89
CA LEU A 717 18.91 6.17 -10.55
C LEU A 717 19.15 6.06 -12.06
N GLN A 718 19.27 4.82 -12.57
CA GLN A 718 19.44 4.55 -14.00
C GLN A 718 18.52 3.45 -14.52
N GLY A 719 17.81 2.75 -13.64
CA GLY A 719 16.78 1.76 -13.99
C GLY A 719 15.53 2.40 -14.60
N GLU A 720 14.77 1.63 -15.38
CA GLU A 720 13.48 2.07 -15.91
C GLU A 720 12.42 2.10 -14.80
N VAL A 721 11.55 3.10 -14.82
CA VAL A 721 10.39 3.20 -13.94
C VAL A 721 9.13 3.29 -14.79
N ASP A 722 8.34 2.22 -14.81
CA ASP A 722 7.07 2.20 -15.53
C ASP A 722 5.99 2.90 -14.68
N THR A 723 5.58 4.08 -15.11
CA THR A 723 4.61 4.96 -14.43
C THR A 723 3.23 4.93 -15.09
N THR A 724 3.03 4.05 -16.08
CA THR A 724 1.93 4.14 -17.04
C THR A 724 0.55 3.97 -16.40
N THR A 725 -0.43 4.64 -16.98
CA THR A 725 -1.85 4.47 -16.66
C THR A 725 -2.67 4.37 -17.93
N PHE A 726 -3.85 3.77 -17.82
CA PHE A 726 -4.81 3.72 -18.91
C PHE A 726 -5.89 4.81 -18.74
N GLN A 727 -6.29 5.44 -19.84
CA GLN A 727 -7.46 6.34 -19.86
C GLN A 727 -8.57 5.71 -20.68
N GLY A 728 -9.66 5.32 -20.01
CA GLY A 728 -10.88 4.86 -20.66
C GLY A 728 -11.65 5.99 -21.32
N GLU A 729 -12.50 5.66 -22.31
CA GLU A 729 -13.31 6.66 -23.04
C GLU A 729 -14.20 7.53 -22.15
N ARG A 730 -14.60 7.01 -20.97
CA ARG A 730 -15.44 7.74 -20.00
C ARG A 730 -14.63 8.57 -19.00
N GLN A 731 -13.31 8.41 -18.94
CA GLN A 731 -12.44 9.16 -18.04
C GLN A 731 -12.10 10.52 -18.67
N GLN A 732 -13.05 11.44 -18.64
CA GLN A 732 -12.95 12.76 -19.28
C GLN A 732 -12.84 13.92 -18.29
N ARG A 733 -12.93 13.64 -16.99
CA ARG A 733 -12.85 14.65 -15.92
C ARG A 733 -11.48 14.63 -15.26
N ALA A 734 -11.06 15.78 -14.76
CA ALA A 734 -9.91 15.89 -13.86
C ALA A 734 -10.13 15.04 -12.61
N ARG A 735 -9.04 14.61 -11.98
CA ARG A 735 -9.08 13.99 -10.66
C ARG A 735 -9.50 15.01 -9.60
N ASP A 736 -10.09 14.51 -8.52
CA ASP A 736 -10.22 15.30 -7.30
C ASP A 736 -8.89 15.24 -6.52
N GLY A 737 -8.31 16.40 -6.19
CA GLY A 737 -7.05 16.46 -5.45
C GLY A 737 -7.17 16.04 -3.98
N ALA A 738 -8.37 16.06 -3.40
CA ALA A 738 -8.62 15.72 -2.01
C ALA A 738 -8.82 14.22 -1.76
N LEU A 739 -9.09 13.42 -2.80
CA LEU A 739 -9.46 12.01 -2.66
C LEU A 739 -8.28 11.06 -2.96
N ASP A 740 -8.14 10.00 -2.16
CA ASP A 740 -7.31 8.82 -2.48
C ASP A 740 -7.68 8.26 -3.85
N GLY A 741 -6.71 7.67 -4.57
CA GLY A 741 -6.95 7.11 -5.90
C GLY A 741 -8.07 6.05 -5.90
N TYR A 742 -8.29 5.35 -4.77
CA TYR A 742 -9.39 4.39 -4.59
C TYR A 742 -10.76 5.07 -4.75
N GLN A 743 -10.91 6.26 -4.20
CA GLN A 743 -12.19 6.97 -4.12
C GLN A 743 -12.47 7.83 -5.36
N GLN A 744 -11.52 7.94 -6.29
CA GLN A 744 -11.73 8.65 -7.54
C GLN A 744 -12.89 8.03 -8.33
N ALA A 745 -13.77 8.90 -8.83
CA ALA A 745 -14.88 8.51 -9.69
C ALA A 745 -14.37 7.78 -10.94
N GLN A 746 -15.18 6.86 -11.47
CA GLN A 746 -14.84 6.11 -12.69
C GLN A 746 -14.72 6.98 -13.94
N THR A 747 -15.17 8.24 -13.87
CA THR A 747 -15.06 9.25 -14.95
C THR A 747 -13.84 10.17 -14.79
N SER A 748 -13.09 10.04 -13.70
CA SER A 748 -11.88 10.81 -13.45
C SER A 748 -10.68 10.07 -14.00
N VAL A 749 -9.74 10.80 -14.61
CA VAL A 749 -8.50 10.19 -15.13
C VAL A 749 -7.57 9.72 -14.03
N ALA A 750 -6.87 8.63 -14.31
CA ALA A 750 -5.82 8.10 -13.45
C ALA A 750 -4.53 8.93 -13.56
N ARG A 751 -3.82 9.12 -12.45
CA ARG A 751 -2.51 9.79 -12.41
C ARG A 751 -1.37 8.79 -12.59
N GLN A 752 -0.39 9.17 -13.43
CA GLN A 752 0.87 8.44 -13.58
C GLN A 752 1.71 8.44 -12.29
N GLY A 753 2.70 7.54 -12.24
CA GLY A 753 3.49 7.30 -11.03
C GLY A 753 4.24 8.54 -10.52
N GLN A 754 4.54 8.56 -9.23
CA GLN A 754 5.22 9.69 -8.58
C GLN A 754 6.63 9.32 -8.11
N LEU A 755 7.59 10.22 -8.29
CA LEU A 755 8.91 10.18 -7.65
C LEU A 755 8.93 11.12 -6.45
N VAL A 756 9.42 10.63 -5.30
CA VAL A 756 9.69 11.44 -4.11
C VAL A 756 11.14 11.25 -3.69
N VAL A 757 11.88 12.33 -3.51
CA VAL A 757 13.24 12.35 -2.94
C VAL A 757 13.19 13.09 -1.60
N GLY A 758 13.56 12.38 -0.53
CA GLY A 758 13.36 12.80 0.85
C GLY A 758 12.40 11.86 1.60
N SER A 759 12.15 12.14 2.87
CA SER A 759 11.20 11.38 3.69
C SER A 759 9.77 11.78 3.39
N TYR A 760 8.85 10.81 3.44
CA TYR A 760 7.44 10.99 3.11
C TYR A 760 6.55 10.20 4.08
N LEU A 761 6.30 10.78 5.26
CA LEU A 761 5.68 10.09 6.38
C LEU A 761 4.15 10.15 6.32
N PRO A 762 3.44 9.01 6.38
CA PRO A 762 1.99 9.00 6.32
C PRO A 762 1.35 9.41 7.66
N PHE A 763 0.29 10.20 7.59
CA PHE A 763 -0.56 10.59 8.71
C PHE A 763 -2.03 10.47 8.30
N TYR A 764 -2.87 9.91 9.17
CA TYR A 764 -4.31 9.90 8.95
C TYR A 764 -4.90 11.23 9.39
N ASP A 765 -5.44 11.99 8.44
CA ASP A 765 -6.12 13.25 8.67
C ASP A 765 -7.61 13.01 8.90
N LYS A 766 -8.05 13.19 10.15
CA LYS A 766 -9.43 12.92 10.57
C LYS A 766 -10.43 13.89 9.95
N ASP A 767 -10.00 15.11 9.61
CA ASP A 767 -10.90 16.14 9.09
C ASP A 767 -11.25 15.85 7.63
N SER A 768 -10.29 15.33 6.86
CA SER A 768 -10.52 14.91 5.47
C SER A 768 -10.92 13.44 5.32
N GLY A 769 -10.71 12.60 6.35
CA GLY A 769 -10.91 11.15 6.26
C GLY A 769 -9.89 10.47 5.33
N GLN A 770 -8.73 11.10 5.11
CA GLN A 770 -7.72 10.66 4.14
C GLN A 770 -6.36 10.44 4.78
N GLN A 771 -5.55 9.64 4.10
CA GLN A 771 -4.13 9.57 4.38
C GLN A 771 -3.41 10.73 3.68
N ARG A 772 -2.74 11.57 4.47
CA ARG A 772 -1.86 12.65 4.00
C ARG A 772 -0.41 12.32 4.33
N PHE A 773 0.53 13.03 3.73
CA PHE A 773 1.95 12.73 3.87
C PHE A 773 2.72 13.98 4.28
N SER A 774 3.47 13.89 5.38
CA SER A 774 4.37 14.94 5.82
C SER A 774 5.75 14.73 5.21
N PRO A 775 6.23 15.67 4.39
CA PRO A 775 7.57 15.57 3.83
C PRO A 775 8.63 15.96 4.87
N ALA A 776 9.84 15.43 4.72
CA ALA A 776 11.02 15.96 5.39
C ALA A 776 12.27 15.78 4.52
N PRO A 777 13.20 16.74 4.54
CA PRO A 777 14.46 16.64 3.80
C PRO A 777 15.41 15.64 4.47
N LEU A 778 16.19 14.93 3.65
CA LEU A 778 17.21 13.97 4.12
C LEU A 778 18.63 14.28 3.63
N VAL A 779 18.74 15.12 2.59
CA VAL A 779 20.00 15.49 1.95
C VAL A 779 20.18 17.00 1.97
N GLU A 780 21.43 17.46 1.93
CA GLU A 780 21.74 18.89 1.93
C GLU A 780 21.42 19.53 0.59
N ARG A 781 21.77 18.87 -0.53
CA ARG A 781 21.52 19.42 -1.86
C ARG A 781 21.04 18.39 -2.88
N VAL A 782 20.20 18.85 -3.80
CA VAL A 782 19.82 18.07 -5.00
C VAL A 782 20.07 18.90 -6.26
N THR A 783 20.70 18.29 -7.25
CA THR A 783 20.88 18.90 -8.58
C THR A 783 20.13 18.08 -9.62
N VAL A 784 19.37 18.73 -10.50
CA VAL A 784 18.67 18.11 -11.63
C VAL A 784 19.31 18.58 -12.93
N GLY A 785 19.94 17.66 -13.66
CA GLY A 785 20.71 17.95 -14.87
C GLY A 785 21.75 16.86 -15.15
N GLU A 786 22.74 17.18 -16.00
CA GLU A 786 23.85 16.27 -16.30
C GLU A 786 24.91 16.31 -15.19
N GLY A 787 25.26 15.14 -14.65
CA GLY A 787 26.36 14.95 -13.70
C GLY A 787 26.07 13.89 -12.65
N ASP A 788 27.13 13.29 -12.09
CA ASP A 788 27.05 12.47 -10.89
C ASP A 788 27.36 13.33 -9.66
N SER A 789 26.64 13.14 -8.55
CA SER A 789 27.05 13.71 -7.27
C SER A 789 28.08 12.81 -6.58
N ALA A 790 29.30 13.31 -6.42
CA ALA A 790 30.36 12.63 -5.67
C ALA A 790 30.39 13.03 -4.18
N ASP A 791 29.67 14.10 -3.80
CA ASP A 791 29.72 14.65 -2.45
C ASP A 791 28.67 14.00 -1.53
N ALA A 792 29.10 13.63 -0.33
CA ALA A 792 28.22 13.09 0.70
C ALA A 792 27.08 14.05 1.04
N GLY A 793 25.85 13.52 1.19
CA GLY A 793 24.67 14.33 1.48
C GLY A 793 24.15 15.13 0.28
N THR A 794 24.54 14.77 -0.94
CA THR A 794 24.02 15.36 -2.18
C THR A 794 23.54 14.30 -3.17
N ILE A 795 22.45 14.59 -3.89
CA ILE A 795 21.89 13.72 -4.93
C ILE A 795 21.91 14.45 -6.27
N ALA A 796 22.34 13.77 -7.33
CA ALA A 796 22.16 14.22 -8.71
C ALA A 796 21.08 13.38 -9.39
N LEU A 797 20.12 14.04 -10.04
CA LEU A 797 19.07 13.43 -10.83
C LEU A 797 19.28 13.79 -12.30
N ASP A 798 19.43 12.78 -13.15
CA ASP A 798 19.53 12.96 -14.59
C ASP A 798 18.18 13.42 -15.17
N ALA A 799 18.17 14.60 -15.81
CA ALA A 799 16.94 15.18 -16.34
C ALA A 799 16.39 14.40 -17.55
N ALA A 800 17.27 13.82 -18.38
CA ALA A 800 16.85 13.01 -19.52
C ALA A 800 16.16 11.72 -19.06
N TRP A 801 16.67 11.10 -18.01
CA TRP A 801 16.07 9.95 -17.33
C TRP A 801 14.71 10.32 -16.73
N LEU A 802 14.61 11.41 -15.96
CA LEU A 802 13.35 11.87 -15.37
C LEU A 802 12.27 12.07 -16.44
N ASN A 803 12.60 12.76 -17.52
CA ASN A 803 11.67 13.03 -18.62
C ASN A 803 11.26 11.75 -19.37
N ALA A 804 12.18 10.80 -19.52
CA ALA A 804 11.91 9.52 -20.17
C ALA A 804 10.92 8.64 -19.37
N GLN A 805 10.84 8.80 -18.04
CA GLN A 805 9.93 8.01 -17.20
C GLN A 805 8.48 8.52 -17.21
N ALA A 806 8.24 9.73 -17.71
CA ALA A 806 6.91 10.37 -17.72
C ALA A 806 6.21 10.34 -16.35
N PHE A 807 6.87 10.79 -15.28
CA PHE A 807 6.26 10.83 -13.95
C PHE A 807 5.01 11.73 -13.93
N GLY A 808 3.95 11.27 -13.26
CA GLY A 808 2.79 12.09 -12.89
C GLY A 808 3.05 13.03 -11.71
N GLY A 809 4.20 12.91 -11.06
CA GLY A 809 4.68 13.92 -10.12
C GLY A 809 6.13 13.69 -9.70
N VAL A 810 6.85 14.78 -9.45
CA VAL A 810 8.22 14.78 -8.93
C VAL A 810 8.26 15.72 -7.73
N ALA A 811 8.55 15.16 -6.56
CA ALA A 811 8.70 15.91 -5.31
C ALA A 811 10.12 15.73 -4.76
N VAL A 812 10.83 16.83 -4.49
CA VAL A 812 12.21 16.82 -4.00
C VAL A 812 12.32 17.71 -2.78
N TYR A 813 12.83 17.15 -1.69
CA TYR A 813 13.03 17.84 -0.42
C TYR A 813 14.50 17.80 -0.01
N ALA A 814 15.13 18.97 0.12
CA ALA A 814 16.51 19.10 0.56
C ALA A 814 16.64 20.16 1.67
N HIS A 815 17.73 20.11 2.43
CA HIS A 815 17.97 21.09 3.48
C HIS A 815 18.44 22.43 2.91
N ALA A 816 19.63 22.44 2.29
CA ALA A 816 20.28 23.67 1.85
C ALA A 816 19.79 24.15 0.50
N GLY A 817 19.75 23.30 -0.53
CA GLY A 817 19.33 23.81 -1.84
C GLY A 817 19.03 22.80 -2.93
N ILE A 818 18.23 23.25 -3.89
CA ILE A 818 17.86 22.51 -5.10
C ILE A 818 18.22 23.36 -6.32
N ARG A 819 18.92 22.76 -7.28
CA ARG A 819 19.29 23.41 -8.53
C ARG A 819 18.78 22.61 -9.72
N VAL A 820 18.09 23.26 -10.66
CA VAL A 820 17.62 22.64 -11.91
C VAL A 820 18.33 23.32 -13.08
N ASP A 821 19.18 22.58 -13.77
CA ASP A 821 20.01 23.07 -14.89
C ASP A 821 19.56 22.55 -16.26
N GLN A 822 18.68 21.54 -16.29
CA GLN A 822 18.07 21.03 -17.51
C GLN A 822 16.56 20.91 -17.34
N ALA A 823 15.84 20.98 -18.47
CA ALA A 823 14.39 21.04 -18.46
C ALA A 823 13.76 19.77 -17.89
N VAL A 824 12.71 19.93 -17.09
CA VAL A 824 11.95 18.83 -16.50
C VAL A 824 10.49 18.93 -16.91
N GLU A 825 9.93 17.81 -17.33
CA GLU A 825 8.53 17.67 -17.72
C GLU A 825 7.88 16.50 -16.98
N VAL A 826 6.68 16.75 -16.47
CA VAL A 826 5.81 15.72 -15.89
C VAL A 826 4.58 15.52 -16.77
N ALA A 827 3.90 14.40 -16.57
CA ALA A 827 2.67 14.06 -17.27
C ALA A 827 1.59 15.15 -17.11
N HIS A 828 0.60 15.15 -18.00
CA HIS A 828 -0.53 16.06 -17.92
C HIS A 828 -1.27 15.94 -16.58
N GLY A 829 -1.61 17.08 -15.98
CA GLY A 829 -2.18 17.16 -14.64
C GLY A 829 -1.21 16.80 -13.51
N GLY A 830 0.07 16.57 -13.82
CA GLY A 830 1.09 16.20 -12.86
C GLY A 830 1.64 17.38 -12.07
N SER A 831 2.51 17.08 -11.10
CA SER A 831 3.05 18.09 -10.19
C SER A 831 4.58 18.09 -10.09
N ILE A 832 5.20 19.25 -10.11
CA ILE A 832 6.62 19.44 -9.76
C ILE A 832 6.68 20.22 -8.44
N ALA A 833 7.26 19.62 -7.40
CA ALA A 833 7.40 20.23 -6.07
C ALA A 833 8.85 20.18 -5.61
N LEU A 834 9.52 21.33 -5.54
CA LEU A 834 10.95 21.43 -5.18
C LEU A 834 11.10 22.33 -3.96
N HIS A 835 11.49 21.73 -2.84
CA HIS A 835 11.52 22.41 -1.55
C HIS A 835 12.88 22.30 -0.84
N ALA A 836 13.51 23.45 -0.66
CA ALA A 836 14.75 23.65 0.10
C ALA A 836 14.89 25.13 0.47
N SER A 837 15.85 25.47 1.35
CA SER A 837 16.13 26.88 1.67
C SER A 837 16.45 27.70 0.42
N ASP A 838 17.29 27.17 -0.48
CA ASP A 838 17.71 27.84 -1.72
C ASP A 838 17.30 27.04 -2.97
N VAL A 839 16.27 27.49 -3.68
CA VAL A 839 15.79 26.84 -4.92
C VAL A 839 16.17 27.69 -6.14
N ARG A 840 17.00 27.16 -7.03
CA ARG A 840 17.41 27.81 -8.28
C ARG A 840 16.95 27.03 -9.51
N ILE A 841 16.15 27.67 -10.35
CA ILE A 841 15.61 27.11 -11.59
C ILE A 841 16.26 27.80 -12.78
N ASN A 842 17.19 27.13 -13.46
CA ASN A 842 17.92 27.66 -14.61
C ASN A 842 17.43 27.07 -15.95
N ALA A 843 16.39 26.24 -15.93
CA ALA A 843 15.82 25.61 -17.11
C ALA A 843 14.30 25.44 -16.97
N ASP A 844 13.61 25.22 -18.09
CA ASP A 844 12.15 25.13 -18.14
C ASP A 844 11.58 24.01 -17.25
N LEU A 845 10.47 24.31 -16.58
CA LEU A 845 9.64 23.33 -15.88
C LEU A 845 8.27 23.23 -16.55
N ARG A 846 7.81 22.01 -16.87
CA ARG A 846 6.53 21.77 -17.54
C ARG A 846 5.63 20.83 -16.74
N ALA A 847 4.47 21.33 -16.31
CA ALA A 847 3.43 20.59 -15.59
C ALA A 847 2.04 21.02 -16.09
N ARG A 848 1.74 20.72 -17.36
CA ARG A 848 0.54 21.22 -18.06
C ARG A 848 -0.76 20.73 -17.42
N GLY A 849 -1.68 21.67 -17.15
CA GLY A 849 -2.93 21.42 -16.41
C GLY A 849 -2.71 20.95 -14.97
N GLY A 850 -1.48 21.05 -14.47
CA GLY A 850 -1.02 20.53 -13.19
C GLY A 850 -0.45 21.62 -12.27
N SER A 851 0.59 21.32 -11.50
CA SER A 851 1.15 22.27 -10.53
C SER A 851 2.67 22.34 -10.49
N ILE A 852 3.20 23.53 -10.22
CA ILE A 852 4.62 23.78 -9.94
C ILE A 852 4.70 24.52 -8.60
N ALA A 853 5.35 23.92 -7.61
CA ALA A 853 5.54 24.49 -6.27
C ALA A 853 7.03 24.55 -5.92
N LEU A 854 7.55 25.74 -5.64
CA LEU A 854 8.97 25.99 -5.41
C LEU A 854 9.20 26.81 -4.15
N GLY A 855 10.25 26.44 -3.40
CA GLY A 855 10.76 27.21 -2.25
C GLY A 855 10.67 26.47 -0.93
N ASP A 856 10.96 27.13 0.19
CA ASP A 856 11.11 26.44 1.47
C ASP A 856 9.79 26.19 2.20
N MET A 857 8.70 26.85 1.84
CA MET A 857 7.41 26.68 2.53
C MET A 857 6.68 25.39 2.10
N VAL A 858 6.34 24.55 3.07
CA VAL A 858 5.56 23.33 2.87
C VAL A 858 4.50 23.15 3.95
N VAL A 859 3.38 22.54 3.58
CA VAL A 859 2.40 22.06 4.55
C VAL A 859 2.89 20.72 5.10
N GLN A 860 3.22 20.70 6.38
CA GLN A 860 3.79 19.54 7.07
C GLN A 860 3.14 19.32 8.44
N HIS A 861 3.36 18.13 8.99
CA HIS A 861 2.83 17.71 10.27
C HIS A 861 4.00 17.21 11.14
N THR A 862 4.29 17.94 12.21
CA THR A 862 5.54 17.80 12.97
C THR A 862 5.49 16.74 14.07
N ALA A 863 4.30 16.43 14.61
CA ALA A 863 4.13 15.41 15.62
C ALA A 863 2.66 14.95 15.71
N THR A 864 2.41 13.71 16.13
CA THR A 864 1.04 13.19 16.31
C THR A 864 0.21 14.10 17.22
N GLY A 865 -0.88 14.66 16.69
CA GLY A 865 -1.81 15.53 17.41
C GLY A 865 -1.54 17.03 17.26
N THR A 866 -0.55 17.44 16.47
CA THR A 866 -0.45 18.83 16.00
C THR A 866 -1.30 19.04 14.75
N PRO A 867 -1.84 20.25 14.51
CA PRO A 867 -2.49 20.54 13.24
C PRO A 867 -1.47 20.50 12.09
N TRP A 868 -1.96 20.31 10.87
CA TRP A 868 -1.16 20.59 9.68
C TRP A 868 -0.81 22.07 9.64
N LEU A 869 0.48 22.37 9.53
CA LEU A 869 0.99 23.74 9.55
C LEU A 869 1.80 24.01 8.29
N ASP A 870 1.72 25.24 7.82
CA ASP A 870 2.53 25.73 6.71
C ASP A 870 3.82 26.32 7.28
N LEU A 871 4.93 25.60 7.09
CA LEU A 871 6.21 25.85 7.76
C LEU A 871 7.38 25.63 6.79
N PRO A 872 8.55 26.26 7.02
CA PRO A 872 9.73 25.98 6.23
C PRO A 872 10.17 24.52 6.38
N ILE A 873 10.51 23.87 5.26
CA ILE A 873 10.95 22.48 5.13
C ILE A 873 12.21 22.18 5.95
N SER A 874 13.03 23.20 6.18
CA SER A 874 14.20 23.16 7.06
C SER A 874 14.19 24.32 8.04
N ALA A 875 13.53 24.12 9.19
CA ALA A 875 13.57 25.05 10.30
C ALA A 875 14.69 24.66 11.29
N ARG A 876 15.91 25.18 11.11
CA ARG A 876 17.03 24.94 12.03
C ARG A 876 17.20 26.14 12.99
N PRO A 877 17.27 25.94 14.32
CA PRO A 877 17.61 27.04 15.24
C PRO A 877 18.98 27.64 14.90
N GLY A 878 19.04 28.95 14.61
CA GLY A 878 20.27 29.62 14.20
C GLY A 878 20.69 29.39 12.75
N ASP A 879 19.73 29.08 11.87
CA ASP A 879 19.98 28.87 10.44
C ASP A 879 20.70 30.09 9.80
N THR A 880 21.73 29.80 9.01
CA THR A 880 22.53 30.77 8.23
C THR A 880 22.45 30.50 6.72
N LEU A 881 21.62 29.52 6.32
CA LEU A 881 21.37 29.21 4.93
C LEU A 881 20.75 30.42 4.22
N LEU A 882 21.03 30.52 2.93
CA LEU A 882 20.36 31.48 2.07
C LEU A 882 18.93 30.97 1.82
N HIS A 883 17.94 31.81 2.10
CA HIS A 883 16.53 31.51 1.85
C HIS A 883 16.07 32.24 0.59
N GLN A 884 15.86 31.52 -0.50
CA GLN A 884 15.37 32.12 -1.74
C GLN A 884 14.74 31.13 -2.73
N VAL A 885 13.91 31.67 -3.62
CA VAL A 885 13.53 31.05 -4.89
C VAL A 885 13.99 31.95 -6.03
N MET A 886 14.83 31.43 -6.91
CA MET A 886 15.32 32.15 -8.08
C MET A 886 14.95 31.40 -9.35
N VAL A 887 14.17 32.04 -10.22
CA VAL A 887 13.93 31.59 -11.59
C VAL A 887 14.86 32.39 -12.50
N GLY A 888 15.71 31.71 -13.24
CA GLY A 888 16.72 32.31 -14.11
C GLY A 888 16.14 33.04 -15.32
N ASP A 889 17.02 33.73 -16.04
CA ASP A 889 16.65 34.46 -17.26
C ASP A 889 16.13 33.52 -18.34
N ASN A 890 15.10 33.96 -19.07
CA ASN A 890 14.46 33.23 -20.17
C ASN A 890 13.90 31.83 -19.81
N VAL A 891 13.72 31.53 -18.52
CA VAL A 891 13.13 30.28 -18.05
C VAL A 891 11.60 30.34 -18.15
N THR A 892 10.99 29.26 -18.64
CA THR A 892 9.52 29.11 -18.65
C THR A 892 9.04 28.11 -17.60
N LEU A 893 8.11 28.54 -16.75
CA LEU A 893 7.27 27.68 -15.91
C LEU A 893 5.93 27.48 -16.64
N ASP A 894 5.77 26.35 -17.34
CA ASP A 894 4.60 26.04 -18.18
C ASP A 894 3.63 25.13 -17.43
N ALA A 895 2.54 25.69 -16.92
CA ALA A 895 1.41 24.93 -16.37
C ALA A 895 0.12 25.17 -17.17
N ARG A 896 0.23 25.48 -18.47
CA ARG A 896 -0.94 25.74 -19.32
C ARG A 896 -1.90 24.55 -19.41
N GLY A 897 -3.18 24.85 -19.59
CA GLY A 897 -4.19 23.89 -19.98
C GLY A 897 -4.01 23.40 -21.42
N LEU A 898 -4.65 22.28 -21.74
CA LEU A 898 -4.50 21.56 -22.99
C LEU A 898 -5.59 21.89 -24.00
N TRP A 899 -5.21 21.99 -25.27
CA TRP A 899 -6.14 22.05 -26.39
C TRP A 899 -6.42 20.65 -26.93
N THR A 900 -7.69 20.32 -27.12
CA THR A 900 -8.13 19.03 -27.68
C THR A 900 -9.12 19.24 -28.82
N ASN A 901 -9.03 18.45 -29.89
CA ASN A 901 -9.94 18.56 -31.04
C ASN A 901 -10.53 17.20 -31.42
N GLN A 902 -11.68 16.88 -30.82
CA GLN A 902 -12.43 15.65 -31.11
C GLN A 902 -13.22 15.69 -32.42
N TRP A 903 -13.48 16.89 -32.95
CA TRP A 903 -14.11 17.05 -34.26
C TRP A 903 -13.21 16.51 -35.38
N GLN A 904 -11.88 16.65 -35.25
CA GLN A 904 -10.90 16.06 -36.17
C GLN A 904 -10.59 14.60 -35.85
N ASP A 905 -10.39 14.27 -34.58
CA ASP A 905 -10.12 12.91 -34.11
C ASP A 905 -10.95 12.61 -32.85
N PRO A 906 -12.08 11.89 -32.98
CA PRO A 906 -12.94 11.53 -31.84
C PRO A 906 -12.22 10.75 -30.73
N ALA A 907 -11.08 10.10 -31.03
CA ALA A 907 -10.28 9.37 -30.05
C ALA A 907 -9.34 10.28 -29.22
N SER A 908 -9.20 11.55 -29.59
CA SER A 908 -8.38 12.54 -28.88
C SER A 908 -9.06 12.95 -27.57
N ILE A 909 -8.90 12.14 -26.52
CA ILE A 909 -9.53 12.36 -25.20
C ILE A 909 -8.53 12.77 -24.11
N ALA A 910 -7.22 12.67 -24.39
CA ALA A 910 -6.17 12.82 -23.37
C ALA A 910 -6.08 14.23 -22.75
N GLY A 911 -6.46 15.27 -23.50
CA GLY A 911 -6.43 16.65 -23.01
C GLY A 911 -7.75 17.15 -22.40
N LEU A 912 -8.85 16.41 -22.54
CA LEU A 912 -10.17 16.83 -22.00
C LEU A 912 -10.17 17.12 -20.49
N PRO A 913 -9.51 16.31 -19.64
CA PRO A 913 -9.48 16.56 -18.19
C PRO A 913 -8.72 17.83 -17.80
N PHE A 914 -7.87 18.33 -18.69
CA PHE A 914 -6.81 19.29 -18.37
C PHE A 914 -6.95 20.59 -19.17
N VAL A 915 -8.18 20.98 -19.51
CA VAL A 915 -8.47 22.22 -20.26
C VAL A 915 -8.20 23.48 -19.44
N ASP A 916 -8.28 23.39 -18.11
CA ASP A 916 -7.99 24.50 -17.22
C ASP A 916 -6.47 24.70 -17.09
N GLY A 917 -6.06 25.95 -16.90
CA GLY A 917 -4.70 26.30 -16.54
C GLY A 917 -4.37 25.80 -15.12
N GLY A 918 -3.15 25.32 -14.95
CA GLY A 918 -2.62 24.80 -13.70
C GLY A 918 -2.23 25.88 -12.69
N SER A 919 -1.43 25.53 -11.69
CA SER A 919 -1.00 26.48 -10.65
C SER A 919 0.53 26.57 -10.54
N VAL A 920 1.05 27.78 -10.38
CA VAL A 920 2.47 28.01 -10.07
C VAL A 920 2.59 28.75 -8.75
N SER A 921 3.38 28.24 -7.81
CA SER A 921 3.54 28.79 -6.47
C SER A 921 5.02 28.88 -6.10
N LEU A 922 5.54 30.10 -5.97
CA LEU A 922 6.91 30.39 -5.51
C LEU A 922 6.82 31.00 -4.11
N ARG A 923 7.30 30.28 -3.09
CA ARG A 923 7.11 30.68 -1.69
C ARG A 923 8.40 30.50 -0.90
N SER A 924 8.95 31.59 -0.38
CA SER A 924 10.17 31.58 0.43
C SER A 924 9.99 32.36 1.73
N THR A 925 10.62 31.88 2.81
CA THR A 925 10.86 32.70 4.02
C THR A 925 11.82 33.86 3.74
N GLY A 926 12.60 33.80 2.67
CA GLY A 926 13.45 34.88 2.18
C GLY A 926 12.99 35.41 0.81
N ASN A 927 13.91 35.49 -0.15
CA ASN A 927 13.70 36.19 -1.43
C ASN A 927 12.93 35.34 -2.45
N VAL A 928 12.20 36.00 -3.35
CA VAL A 928 11.65 35.36 -4.56
C VAL A 928 12.01 36.24 -5.76
N SER A 929 12.67 35.68 -6.77
CA SER A 929 13.09 36.43 -7.95
C SER A 929 12.73 35.72 -9.25
N LEU A 930 12.20 36.49 -10.19
CA LEU A 930 11.93 36.09 -11.57
C LEU A 930 12.86 36.86 -12.49
N GLY A 931 13.81 36.16 -13.11
CA GLY A 931 14.83 36.71 -13.98
C GLY A 931 14.27 37.30 -15.27
N LYS A 932 15.13 38.02 -15.98
CA LYS A 932 14.74 38.77 -17.18
C LYS A 932 14.23 37.83 -18.27
N GLY A 933 13.07 38.15 -18.82
CA GLY A 933 12.47 37.37 -19.91
C GLY A 933 11.96 35.99 -19.47
N SER A 934 11.97 35.67 -18.17
CA SER A 934 11.28 34.49 -17.64
C SER A 934 9.77 34.59 -17.87
N LEU A 935 9.10 33.45 -17.96
CA LEU A 935 7.66 33.36 -18.21
C LEU A 935 7.01 32.36 -17.26
N ILE A 936 5.99 32.80 -16.52
CA ILE A 936 5.01 31.91 -15.89
C ILE A 936 3.78 31.86 -16.80
N ASP A 937 3.45 30.70 -17.35
CA ASP A 937 2.26 30.53 -18.20
C ASP A 937 1.31 29.49 -17.60
N VAL A 938 0.19 29.98 -17.07
CA VAL A 938 -0.93 29.22 -16.53
C VAL A 938 -2.19 29.44 -17.37
N SER A 939 -2.05 29.78 -18.65
CA SER A 939 -3.21 30.02 -19.52
C SER A 939 -4.04 28.75 -19.74
N SER A 940 -5.34 28.90 -19.94
CA SER A 940 -6.25 27.79 -20.24
C SER A 940 -6.02 27.22 -21.64
N GLY A 941 -6.42 25.97 -21.79
CA GLY A 941 -6.74 25.37 -23.08
C GLY A 941 -8.24 25.43 -23.37
N ALA A 942 -8.69 24.50 -24.22
CA ALA A 942 -10.09 24.29 -24.58
C ALA A 942 -10.25 22.95 -25.32
N ALA A 943 -11.47 22.44 -25.37
CA ALA A 943 -11.82 21.24 -26.11
C ALA A 943 -12.86 21.56 -27.18
N MET A 944 -12.65 21.08 -28.40
CA MET A 944 -13.68 21.02 -29.44
C MET A 944 -14.26 19.62 -29.45
N GLY A 945 -15.55 19.49 -29.12
CA GLY A 945 -16.27 18.23 -29.04
C GLY A 945 -16.57 17.62 -30.40
N VAL A 946 -17.03 16.37 -30.40
CA VAL A 946 -17.39 15.63 -31.63
C VAL A 946 -18.51 16.30 -32.42
N ASP A 947 -19.41 17.03 -31.75
CA ASP A 947 -20.53 17.73 -32.36
C ASP A 947 -20.15 19.17 -32.80
N GLY A 948 -18.88 19.56 -32.64
CA GLY A 948 -18.36 20.88 -32.99
C GLY A 948 -18.59 21.96 -31.94
N ASP A 949 -19.10 21.60 -30.76
CA ASP A 949 -19.21 22.46 -29.59
C ASP A 949 -17.83 22.75 -28.98
N VAL A 950 -17.64 23.96 -28.42
CA VAL A 950 -16.37 24.36 -27.81
C VAL A 950 -16.55 24.51 -26.30
N ALA A 951 -15.80 23.72 -25.54
CA ALA A 951 -15.69 23.81 -24.09
C ALA A 951 -14.36 24.49 -23.71
N GLY A 952 -14.43 25.76 -23.30
CA GLY A 952 -13.27 26.50 -22.81
C GLY A 952 -12.86 26.13 -21.38
N GLY A 953 -11.57 26.24 -21.06
CA GLY A 953 -11.07 26.22 -19.68
C GLY A 953 -10.96 27.61 -19.05
N LYS A 954 -10.65 27.67 -17.75
CA LYS A 954 -10.23 28.86 -17.01
C LYS A 954 -8.72 28.96 -16.94
N GLY A 955 -8.20 30.19 -16.88
CA GLY A 955 -6.80 30.44 -16.56
C GLY A 955 -6.50 30.00 -15.13
N GLY A 956 -5.25 29.61 -14.90
CA GLY A 956 -4.76 29.08 -13.65
C GLY A 956 -4.24 30.14 -12.68
N ASN A 957 -3.77 29.69 -11.52
CA ASN A 957 -3.38 30.56 -10.40
C ASN A 957 -1.86 30.70 -10.28
N VAL A 958 -1.41 31.89 -9.90
CA VAL A 958 0.00 32.18 -9.61
C VAL A 958 0.13 32.78 -8.22
N THR A 959 1.00 32.20 -7.39
CA THR A 959 1.37 32.74 -6.06
C THR A 959 2.85 33.07 -6.04
N LEU A 960 3.18 34.32 -5.69
CA LEU A 960 4.55 34.80 -5.50
C LEU A 960 4.66 35.36 -4.07
N ALA A 961 5.34 34.64 -3.18
CA ALA A 961 5.36 34.95 -1.76
C ALA A 961 6.80 34.98 -1.20
N ALA A 962 7.32 36.18 -0.93
CA ALA A 962 8.61 36.39 -0.27
C ALA A 962 8.41 36.76 1.21
N GLY A 963 9.40 36.48 2.07
CA GLY A 963 9.35 36.84 3.49
C GLY A 963 8.28 36.11 4.31
N GLN A 964 7.94 34.87 3.94
CA GLN A 964 6.93 34.05 4.61
C GLN A 964 7.36 33.65 6.04
N ASN A 965 6.40 33.21 6.87
CA ASN A 965 6.64 32.71 8.23
C ASN A 965 7.47 33.67 9.12
N MET A 966 7.09 34.95 9.14
CA MET A 966 7.79 36.03 9.84
C MET A 966 9.23 36.30 9.34
N GLY A 967 9.59 35.78 8.17
CA GLY A 967 10.85 36.05 7.50
C GLY A 967 10.91 37.46 6.89
N SER A 968 12.07 37.77 6.33
CA SER A 968 12.32 39.01 5.58
C SER A 968 12.82 38.67 4.20
N GLY A 969 12.26 39.29 3.17
CA GLY A 969 12.64 38.99 1.80
C GLY A 969 12.07 39.99 0.80
N VAL A 970 12.76 40.08 -0.33
CA VAL A 970 12.38 40.89 -1.48
C VAL A 970 11.77 39.99 -2.55
N LEU A 971 10.65 40.43 -3.11
CA LEU A 971 10.08 39.87 -4.33
C LEU A 971 10.56 40.70 -5.53
N SER A 972 11.27 40.11 -6.48
CA SER A 972 11.69 40.74 -7.75
C SER A 972 10.99 40.11 -8.94
N LEU A 973 10.37 40.91 -9.79
CA LEU A 973 9.64 40.48 -10.98
C LEU A 973 10.19 41.18 -12.25
N ASP A 974 11.11 40.51 -12.95
CA ASP A 974 11.61 40.94 -14.27
C ASP A 974 11.15 40.01 -15.42
N GLY A 975 10.19 39.14 -15.10
CA GLY A 975 9.53 38.20 -16.02
C GLY A 975 8.10 38.60 -16.40
N SER A 976 7.45 37.74 -17.19
CA SER A 976 6.04 37.87 -17.59
C SER A 976 5.18 36.78 -16.94
N ILE A 977 3.92 37.11 -16.66
CA ILE A 977 2.92 36.16 -16.15
C ILE A 977 1.73 36.14 -17.11
N ARG A 978 1.29 34.95 -17.52
CA ARG A 978 0.11 34.74 -18.37
C ARG A 978 -0.87 33.80 -17.70
N ALA A 979 -2.11 34.26 -17.57
CA ALA A 979 -3.22 33.50 -16.99
C ALA A 979 -4.50 33.71 -17.80
N HIS A 980 -4.38 33.71 -19.13
CA HIS A 980 -5.54 33.89 -20.02
C HIS A 980 -6.46 32.68 -19.91
N GLY A 981 -7.78 32.88 -20.01
CA GLY A 981 -8.70 31.74 -20.07
C GLY A 981 -9.97 32.04 -20.85
N VAL A 982 -10.46 31.03 -21.56
CA VAL A 982 -11.67 31.13 -22.38
C VAL A 982 -12.90 31.40 -21.50
N LYS A 983 -12.96 30.81 -20.30
CA LYS A 983 -14.00 31.04 -19.28
C LYS A 983 -13.59 32.05 -18.19
N GLY A 984 -12.54 32.84 -18.44
CA GLY A 984 -11.95 33.78 -17.49
C GLY A 984 -10.55 33.34 -17.02
N GLY A 985 -9.74 34.30 -16.55
CA GLY A 985 -8.41 34.03 -15.99
C GLY A 985 -8.45 33.49 -14.56
N GLY A 986 -7.28 33.15 -14.01
CA GLY A 986 -7.14 32.74 -12.61
C GLY A 986 -6.64 33.87 -11.71
N ALA A 987 -6.28 33.52 -10.48
CA ALA A 987 -5.84 34.46 -9.46
C ALA A 987 -4.32 34.68 -9.49
N LEU A 988 -3.88 35.93 -9.31
CA LEU A 988 -2.50 36.28 -8.99
C LEU A 988 -2.44 36.73 -7.52
N ASN A 989 -1.74 35.97 -6.69
CA ASN A 989 -1.46 36.31 -5.30
C ASN A 989 -0.01 36.78 -5.15
N ILE A 990 0.18 37.95 -4.55
CA ILE A 990 1.49 38.54 -4.29
C ILE A 990 1.59 38.82 -2.79
N GLU A 991 2.56 38.20 -2.14
CA GLU A 991 2.88 38.40 -0.73
C GLU A 991 4.34 38.79 -0.58
N ASN A 992 4.64 39.74 0.30
CA ASN A 992 5.99 40.22 0.53
C ASN A 992 6.28 40.39 2.03
N GLY A 993 7.54 40.15 2.40
CA GLY A 993 8.04 40.49 3.74
C GLY A 993 8.45 41.95 3.81
N THR A 994 9.36 42.37 2.94
CA THR A 994 9.99 43.69 3.02
C THR A 994 9.66 44.57 1.81
N LEU A 995 9.85 44.07 0.59
CA LEU A 995 9.77 44.89 -0.64
C LEU A 995 9.26 44.06 -1.83
N VAL A 996 8.57 44.72 -2.76
CA VAL A 996 8.27 44.20 -4.11
C VAL A 996 8.91 45.13 -5.14
N SER A 997 9.67 44.57 -6.09
CA SER A 997 10.16 45.24 -7.30
C SER A 997 9.53 44.61 -8.55
N ILE A 998 9.03 45.44 -9.47
CA ILE A 998 8.43 45.02 -10.74
C ILE A 998 9.09 45.81 -11.88
N GLY A 999 9.89 45.13 -12.71
CA GLY A 999 10.48 45.69 -13.93
C GLY A 999 11.48 46.84 -13.72
N GLY A 1000 12.19 46.87 -12.58
CA GLY A 1000 13.16 47.91 -12.24
C GLY A 1000 14.26 47.40 -11.30
N ASP A 1001 15.41 48.10 -11.31
CA ASP A 1001 16.56 47.75 -10.48
C ASP A 1001 16.20 47.84 -8.98
N ILE A 1002 16.49 46.77 -8.22
CA ILE A 1002 16.49 46.83 -6.76
C ILE A 1002 17.72 47.66 -6.37
N PRO A 1003 17.58 48.83 -5.73
CA PRO A 1003 18.74 49.59 -5.32
C PRO A 1003 19.58 48.79 -4.32
N ASP A 1004 20.91 48.75 -4.48
CA ASP A 1004 21.86 48.16 -3.51
C ASP A 1004 21.65 48.67 -2.07
N ALA A 1005 20.96 49.81 -1.92
CA ALA A 1005 20.59 50.44 -0.65
C ALA A 1005 19.62 49.63 0.25
N VAL A 1006 19.06 48.51 -0.21
CA VAL A 1006 18.13 47.68 0.59
C VAL A 1006 18.86 46.82 1.64
N GLU A 1007 20.12 46.41 1.38
CA GLU A 1007 20.89 45.58 2.32
C GLU A 1007 21.81 46.38 3.23
N HIS A 1008 22.33 47.53 2.78
CA HIS A 1008 23.21 48.40 3.57
C HIS A 1008 22.94 49.89 3.30
N LEU A 1009 22.23 50.54 4.23
CA LEU A 1009 22.11 52.00 4.26
C LEU A 1009 23.29 52.56 5.09
N ALA A 1010 24.16 53.36 4.48
CA ALA A 1010 25.28 53.96 5.21
C ALA A 1010 24.76 54.96 6.26
N ALA A 1011 25.47 55.09 7.38
CA ALA A 1011 25.08 56.03 8.43
C ALA A 1011 25.01 57.47 7.90
N GLY A 1012 23.85 58.11 8.05
CA GLY A 1012 23.59 59.49 7.57
C GLY A 1012 23.02 59.58 6.17
N GLU A 1013 22.84 58.46 5.47
CA GLU A 1013 22.23 58.41 4.15
C GLU A 1013 20.70 58.24 4.27
N ALA A 1014 19.93 58.98 3.46
CA ALA A 1014 18.47 58.91 3.48
C ALA A 1014 18.00 57.83 2.49
N SER A 1015 17.22 56.87 2.97
CA SER A 1015 16.55 55.92 2.09
C SER A 1015 15.33 56.58 1.42
N THR A 1016 15.20 56.40 0.11
CA THR A 1016 13.97 56.72 -0.63
C THR A 1016 12.92 55.61 -0.52
N LEU A 1017 13.31 54.45 0.00
CA LEU A 1017 12.44 53.30 0.25
C LEU A 1017 12.08 53.20 1.75
N PRO A 1018 10.88 52.71 2.11
CA PRO A 1018 10.54 52.43 3.49
C PRO A 1018 11.46 51.33 4.05
N VAL A 1019 12.07 51.58 5.21
CA VAL A 1019 13.00 50.66 5.87
C VAL A 1019 12.41 50.16 7.19
N ARG A 1020 12.72 48.92 7.55
CA ARG A 1020 12.39 48.32 8.86
C ARG A 1020 13.67 48.11 9.65
N LEU A 1021 13.66 48.49 10.92
CA LEU A 1021 14.81 48.25 11.81
C LEU A 1021 14.99 46.75 12.02
N ALA A 1022 16.23 46.28 11.89
CA ALA A 1022 16.59 44.87 12.09
C ALA A 1022 16.62 44.44 13.57
N ALA A 1023 16.61 45.39 14.49
CA ALA A 1023 16.55 45.17 15.94
C ALA A 1023 15.85 46.34 16.63
N ASP A 1024 15.41 46.12 17.87
CA ASP A 1024 14.86 47.18 18.71
C ASP A 1024 15.90 48.28 18.92
N VAL A 1025 15.48 49.54 18.75
CA VAL A 1025 16.30 50.71 19.07
C VAL A 1025 15.83 51.28 20.40
N ILE A 1026 16.72 51.28 21.39
CA ILE A 1026 16.47 51.90 22.69
C ILE A 1026 16.88 53.37 22.60
N LEU A 1027 15.90 54.27 22.56
CA LEU A 1027 16.14 55.72 22.61
C LEU A 1027 16.31 56.17 24.07
N GLN A 1028 17.42 56.86 24.35
CA GLN A 1028 17.71 57.47 25.64
C GLN A 1028 16.99 58.82 25.78
N PRO A 1029 16.74 59.30 27.01
CA PRO A 1029 16.19 60.64 27.22
C PRO A 1029 17.05 61.73 26.55
N GLY A 1030 16.47 62.46 25.59
CA GLY A 1030 17.14 63.50 24.81
C GLY A 1030 17.45 63.10 23.36
N ASP A 1031 17.28 61.83 22.99
CA ASP A 1031 17.47 61.38 21.62
C ASP A 1031 16.37 61.90 20.69
N ILE A 1032 16.75 62.20 19.44
CA ILE A 1032 15.81 62.56 18.38
C ILE A 1032 15.20 61.28 17.84
N ILE A 1033 13.87 61.15 17.92
CA ILE A 1033 13.15 60.02 17.33
C ILE A 1033 13.28 60.13 15.80
N PRO A 1034 13.92 59.15 15.11
CA PRO A 1034 14.26 59.27 13.69
C PRO A 1034 13.09 58.95 12.75
N LEU A 1035 11.86 58.93 13.27
CA LEU A 1035 10.65 58.52 12.57
C LEU A 1035 9.46 59.35 13.07
N SER A 1036 8.46 59.53 12.20
CA SER A 1036 7.24 60.24 12.56
C SER A 1036 6.44 59.39 13.56
N PHE A 1037 5.97 59.98 14.66
CA PHE A 1037 5.16 59.28 15.65
C PHE A 1037 3.98 60.16 16.08
N ALA A 1038 2.87 59.52 16.48
CA ALA A 1038 1.70 60.21 17.02
C ALA A 1038 1.40 59.72 18.44
N ILE A 1039 1.19 60.66 19.36
CA ILE A 1039 0.76 60.36 20.72
C ILE A 1039 -0.70 60.78 20.86
N THR A 1040 -1.59 59.83 21.10
CA THR A 1040 -3.01 60.12 21.38
C THR A 1040 -3.30 59.96 22.87
N VAL A 1041 -3.62 61.04 23.55
CA VAL A 1041 -4.07 61.03 24.96
C VAL A 1041 -5.59 61.11 24.98
N THR A 1042 -6.26 60.01 25.31
CA THR A 1042 -7.72 59.91 25.16
C THR A 1042 -8.52 60.38 26.38
N HIS A 1043 -7.90 60.65 27.54
CA HIS A 1043 -8.55 61.22 28.74
C HIS A 1043 -7.59 62.07 29.59
N VAL A 1044 -8.03 63.26 30.02
CA VAL A 1044 -7.37 64.11 31.03
C VAL A 1044 -8.41 64.59 32.04
N SER A 1045 -8.20 64.34 33.33
CA SER A 1045 -9.10 64.81 34.40
C SER A 1045 -8.94 66.32 34.60
N GLY A 1046 -10.05 67.04 34.81
CA GLY A 1046 -10.04 68.50 35.01
C GLY A 1046 -9.12 68.93 36.16
N GLY A 1047 -8.22 69.87 35.90
CA GLY A 1047 -7.34 70.50 36.91
C GLY A 1047 -5.96 69.85 37.11
N LYS A 1048 -5.59 68.80 36.36
CA LYS A 1048 -4.22 68.25 36.39
C LYS A 1048 -3.38 68.70 35.18
N PRO A 1049 -2.10 69.05 35.37
CA PRO A 1049 -1.17 69.21 34.24
C PRO A 1049 -0.99 67.87 33.51
N MET A 1050 -0.76 67.92 32.19
CA MET A 1050 -0.52 66.72 31.37
C MET A 1050 0.60 65.88 31.99
N PRO A 1051 0.45 64.54 32.10
CA PRO A 1051 1.50 63.69 32.63
C PRO A 1051 2.75 63.79 31.76
N VAL A 1052 3.88 64.13 32.38
CA VAL A 1052 5.20 64.36 31.74
C VAL A 1052 5.87 63.05 31.27
N THR A 1053 5.16 61.94 31.28
CA THR A 1053 5.69 60.65 30.81
C THR A 1053 4.60 59.95 30.01
N VAL A 1054 4.61 60.20 28.71
CA VAL A 1054 3.88 59.39 27.75
C VAL A 1054 4.88 58.44 27.12
N ARG A 1055 4.65 57.13 27.25
CA ARG A 1055 5.40 56.13 26.47
C ARG A 1055 4.70 55.99 25.12
N PRO A 1056 5.35 56.28 23.98
CA PRO A 1056 4.78 55.96 22.68
C PRO A 1056 4.64 54.44 22.59
N GLU A 1057 3.44 53.97 22.28
CA GLU A 1057 3.20 52.58 21.93
C GLU A 1057 3.40 52.44 20.42
N VAL A 1058 4.55 51.89 20.01
CA VAL A 1058 4.84 51.56 18.61
C VAL A 1058 4.51 50.09 18.44
N SER A 1059 3.48 49.78 17.65
CA SER A 1059 3.14 48.39 17.31
C SER A 1059 2.82 48.26 15.83
N SER A 1060 2.91 47.05 15.29
CA SER A 1060 2.61 46.76 13.88
C SER A 1060 1.19 47.12 13.44
N SER A 1061 0.27 47.35 14.39
CA SER A 1061 -1.11 47.74 14.12
C SER A 1061 -1.36 49.26 14.16
N LYS A 1062 -0.39 50.05 14.64
CA LYS A 1062 -0.46 51.52 14.76
C LYS A 1062 0.95 52.10 14.62
N PRO A 1063 1.41 52.37 13.38
CA PRO A 1063 2.74 52.92 13.11
C PRO A 1063 2.90 54.36 13.60
#